data_AF-A0A418RTN6-F1
#
_entry.id   AF-A0A418RTN6-F1
#
_cell.length_a   1.000
_cell.length_b   1.000
_cell.length_c   1.000
_cell.angle_alpha   90.00
_cell.angle_beta   90.00
_cell.angle_gamma   90.00
#
_symmetry.space_group_name_H-M   'P 1'
#
loop_
_entity.id
_entity.type
_entity.pdbx_description
1 polymer ?
#
loop_
_entity_poly.entity_id
_entity_poly.type
_entity_poly.pdbx_seq_one_letter_code
_entity_poly.pdbx_strand_id
1 'polypeptide(L)'
;MKDNHVIDYIQLGIEKGLIKIFDDDKRIEYVEQNKSRSYTNPEEQVQAEVYCRLILEYGYPKHRVQNFVTVTMGAGKKEADIVIYNDDDCLEPHILVECKKQEVSEAEFSQAVNQAYSYAYALPNNVKWVWVTSKIKNEYFQVDKSKNIRKSESDIPPYGVDKLAPYKFVKGADKLKYKAGEQKFFELQIVTEEELTRRFKQAHNALWAGGQLNPSEAFDELDKLIFCKIWDERKTRKQGEAYDFQVIQEDGKGSNEDEKQRDALRNTNAALFSRINALYEEGRKKDPEVFRDNIRLTQERVHTIVGYLQDINLNKTDLDSKGRAFETFMDSFFRGSFGQYFTPRAIVKFIVDVLPITHESLVLDTSCGSGGFLLHALEKVRREADEFYEPDSKDHWQHWHDFAEKRLYGIEINEQISRAAKMNMIIHDDGHTNVISADGLLKDTKLQELTTNKGFKYGRFDFILTNPPFGSAVKLTEKAYLDTYTFGQRDTSWLDLKNSGVKNRDTQSTEVLFIEQCHHFLTAGGYLAIVLPDGVLTNSSLQYVRDQIEDWYRIVAVVSLPQTAFTATGAGVKSSVLFLRKYSETKSQALKLQKLSLQSALLAENNYQNEVSLIEKAKKKVLDQATGAIYEGELSDFKKTEAYKIWRTEKSVEFTEQINELKESLEAAYLLKKQSELADYPIFMAIAEDIGYDATGKQTDNNELDIISQELARFIEEEVNSESV
;
A
#
# COMPACT_ATOMS: atom_id res chain seq x y z
N MET A 1 29.79 -2.10 13.11
CA MET A 1 29.95 -0.93 12.20
C MET A 1 29.66 0.30 13.04
N LYS A 2 30.35 1.44 12.84
CA LYS A 2 30.06 2.63 13.66
C LYS A 2 28.65 3.10 13.35
N ASP A 3 27.83 3.26 14.38
CA ASP A 3 26.47 3.80 14.31
C ASP A 3 26.47 5.09 13.49
N ASN A 4 25.89 5.04 12.29
CA ASN A 4 25.59 6.23 11.50
C ASN A 4 24.35 6.88 12.13
N HIS A 5 24.54 7.49 13.30
CA HIS A 5 23.50 8.27 13.94
C HIS A 5 23.03 9.39 13.02
N VAL A 6 21.72 9.52 12.86
CA VAL A 6 21.08 10.75 12.40
C VAL A 6 21.65 11.90 13.22
N ILE A 7 22.25 12.89 12.56
CA ILE A 7 22.89 14.01 13.27
C ILE A 7 21.79 14.91 13.82
N ASP A 8 21.58 14.84 15.14
CA ASP A 8 20.71 15.76 15.85
C ASP A 8 21.49 17.03 16.23
N TYR A 9 21.33 18.07 15.42
CA TYR A 9 21.97 19.36 15.64
C TYR A 9 21.45 20.10 16.88
N ILE A 10 20.22 19.82 17.34
CA ILE A 10 19.70 20.39 18.58
C ILE A 10 20.43 19.77 19.76
N GLN A 11 20.52 18.44 19.80
CA GLN A 11 21.23 17.74 20.87
C GLN A 11 22.72 18.13 20.92
N LEU A 12 23.40 18.17 19.76
CA LEU A 12 24.78 18.65 19.68
C LEU A 12 24.91 20.12 20.12
N GLY A 13 23.92 20.96 19.78
CA GLY A 13 23.86 22.35 20.22
C GLY A 13 23.77 22.48 21.75
N ILE A 14 22.99 21.62 22.41
CA ILE A 14 22.89 21.55 23.87
C ILE A 14 24.22 21.11 24.48
N GLU A 15 24.83 20.03 23.96
CA GLU A 15 26.11 19.50 24.44
C GLU A 15 27.26 20.50 24.29
N LYS A 16 27.26 21.28 23.21
CA LYS A 16 28.26 22.34 22.95
C LYS A 16 27.93 23.66 23.66
N GLY A 17 26.81 23.73 24.38
CA GLY A 17 26.39 24.93 25.12
C GLY A 17 26.02 26.11 24.22
N LEU A 18 25.57 25.84 22.98
CA LEU A 18 25.05 26.86 22.06
C LEU A 18 23.61 27.26 22.41
N ILE A 19 22.82 26.27 22.80
CA ILE A 19 21.42 26.41 23.20
C ILE A 19 21.14 25.65 24.50
N LYS A 20 20.06 26.02 25.19
CA LYS A 20 19.52 25.28 26.32
C LYS A 20 18.00 25.19 26.18
N ILE A 21 17.44 24.05 26.53
CA ILE A 21 16.00 23.82 26.54
C ILE A 21 15.56 23.57 27.98
N PHE A 22 14.45 24.19 28.39
CA PHE A 22 13.91 24.13 29.74
C PHE A 22 12.38 23.98 29.71
N ASP A 23 11.80 23.81 30.91
CA ASP A 23 10.35 23.81 31.13
C ASP A 23 9.62 22.67 30.39
N ASP A 24 10.17 21.45 30.42
CA ASP A 24 9.68 20.28 29.68
C ASP A 24 9.54 20.55 28.17
N ASP A 25 10.63 20.99 27.53
CA ASP A 25 10.70 21.33 26.10
C ASP A 25 9.79 22.48 25.64
N LYS A 26 9.41 23.38 26.54
CA LYS A 26 8.55 24.53 26.18
C LYS A 26 9.34 25.78 25.83
N ARG A 27 10.58 25.92 26.30
CA ARG A 27 11.35 27.16 26.13
C ARG A 27 12.80 26.87 25.73
N ILE A 28 13.29 27.61 24.74
CA ILE A 28 14.68 27.58 24.29
C ILE A 28 15.40 28.88 24.64
N GLU A 29 16.65 28.77 25.05
CA GLU A 29 17.57 29.88 25.31
C GLU A 29 18.81 29.75 24.42
N TYR A 30 19.14 30.82 23.69
CA TYR A 30 20.36 30.95 22.90
C TYR A 30 21.46 31.55 23.77
N VAL A 31 22.41 30.72 24.20
CA VAL A 31 23.33 31.02 25.33
C VAL A 31 24.20 32.24 25.06
N GLU A 32 24.73 32.38 23.84
CA GLU A 32 25.62 33.48 23.47
C GLU A 32 24.90 34.84 23.47
N GLN A 33 23.64 34.85 23.04
CA GLN A 33 22.86 36.07 22.85
C GLN A 33 21.97 36.42 24.06
N ASN A 34 21.85 35.51 25.03
CA ASN A 34 20.94 35.60 26.17
C ASN A 34 19.49 35.93 25.75
N LYS A 35 19.01 35.28 24.68
CA LYS A 35 17.64 35.43 24.14
C LYS A 35 16.86 34.14 24.33
N SER A 36 15.57 34.25 24.65
CA SER A 36 14.68 33.09 24.79
C SER A 36 13.42 33.19 23.94
N ARG A 37 12.93 32.03 23.46
CA ARG A 37 11.70 31.87 22.69
C ARG A 37 10.92 30.63 23.12
N SER A 38 9.65 30.56 22.69
CA SER A 38 8.79 29.39 22.90
C SER A 38 9.19 28.27 21.95
N TYR A 39 9.69 27.16 22.48
CA TYR A 39 10.12 26.00 21.69
C TYR A 39 8.95 25.11 21.23
N THR A 40 7.74 25.41 21.70
CA THR A 40 6.48 24.79 21.22
C THR A 40 6.08 25.23 19.81
N ASN A 41 6.68 26.30 19.27
CA ASN A 41 6.42 26.75 17.90
C ASN A 41 7.27 25.92 16.91
N PRO A 42 6.67 25.19 15.95
CA PRO A 42 7.42 24.39 14.98
C PRO A 42 8.42 25.19 14.14
N GLU A 43 8.17 26.47 13.89
CA GLU A 43 9.11 27.35 13.16
C GLU A 43 10.37 27.64 13.98
N GLU A 44 10.22 27.84 15.30
CA GLU A 44 11.34 28.07 16.23
C GLU A 44 12.22 26.83 16.38
N GLN A 45 11.63 25.62 16.27
CA GLN A 45 12.39 24.38 16.25
C GLN A 45 13.31 24.30 15.02
N VAL A 46 12.81 24.67 13.85
CA VAL A 46 13.61 24.75 12.61
C VAL A 46 14.71 25.81 12.78
N GLN A 47 14.37 26.99 13.30
CA GLN A 47 15.34 28.06 13.51
C GLN A 47 16.46 27.66 14.47
N ALA A 48 16.13 26.97 15.57
CA ALA A 48 17.12 26.48 16.53
C ALA A 48 18.10 25.47 15.89
N GLU A 49 17.59 24.57 15.06
CA GLU A 49 18.39 23.58 14.35
C GLU A 49 19.33 24.28 13.35
N VAL A 50 18.80 25.22 12.56
CA VAL A 50 19.55 26.04 11.60
C VAL A 50 20.64 26.84 12.29
N TYR A 51 20.36 27.47 13.43
CA TYR A 51 21.35 28.17 14.24
C TYR A 51 22.52 27.26 14.62
N CYS A 52 22.22 26.05 15.10
CA CYS A 52 23.25 25.06 15.45
C CYS A 52 24.04 24.61 14.22
N ARG A 53 23.38 24.39 13.07
CA ARG A 53 24.03 24.01 11.81
C ARG A 53 24.99 25.07 11.29
N LEU A 54 24.60 26.35 11.32
CA LEU A 54 25.47 27.44 10.88
C LEU A 54 26.81 27.45 11.64
N ILE A 55 26.78 27.14 12.93
CA ILE A 55 27.97 27.13 13.79
C ILE A 55 28.75 25.80 13.66
N LEU A 56 28.05 24.68 13.77
CA LEU A 56 28.67 23.35 13.87
C LEU A 56 29.01 22.72 12.52
N GLU A 57 28.17 22.95 11.50
CA GLU A 57 28.31 22.36 10.16
C GLU A 57 29.01 23.32 9.19
N TYR A 58 28.58 24.59 9.15
CA TYR A 58 29.15 25.62 8.28
C TYR A 58 30.35 26.39 8.90
N GLY A 59 30.59 26.21 10.20
CA GLY A 59 31.80 26.70 10.88
C GLY A 59 31.80 28.19 11.21
N TYR A 60 30.65 28.87 11.18
CA TYR A 60 30.57 30.28 11.51
C TYR A 60 30.84 30.53 13.01
N PRO A 61 31.61 31.57 13.38
CA PRO A 61 31.81 31.95 14.77
C PRO A 61 30.48 32.29 15.44
N LYS A 62 30.20 31.69 16.62
CA LYS A 62 28.93 31.83 17.34
C LYS A 62 28.49 33.27 17.61
N HIS A 63 29.44 34.19 17.84
CA HIS A 63 29.16 35.60 18.09
C HIS A 63 28.80 36.39 16.83
N ARG A 64 29.08 35.84 15.63
CA ARG A 64 28.69 36.43 14.34
C ARG A 64 27.36 35.91 13.82
N VAL A 65 26.74 34.94 14.50
CA VAL A 65 25.42 34.41 14.15
C VAL A 65 24.40 34.98 15.13
N GLN A 66 23.60 35.95 14.67
CA GLN A 66 22.62 36.66 15.49
C GLN A 66 21.20 36.23 15.13
N ASN A 67 20.42 35.84 16.13
CA ASN A 67 19.01 35.49 15.95
C ASN A 67 18.14 36.73 16.19
N PHE A 68 16.95 36.76 15.60
CA PHE A 68 15.91 37.76 15.89
C PHE A 68 16.40 39.19 15.67
N VAL A 69 16.96 39.46 14.48
CA VAL A 69 17.55 40.76 14.15
C VAL A 69 16.44 41.70 13.68
N THR A 70 16.35 42.89 14.28
CA THR A 70 15.33 43.87 13.90
C THR A 70 15.67 44.50 12.56
N VAL A 71 14.74 44.41 11.61
CA VAL A 71 14.81 45.02 10.28
C VAL A 71 13.78 46.15 10.19
N THR A 72 14.24 47.36 9.84
CA THR A 72 13.36 48.51 9.68
C THR A 72 12.87 48.57 8.23
N MET A 73 11.57 48.43 8.01
CA MET A 73 10.93 48.48 6.70
C MET A 73 9.91 49.62 6.65
N GLY A 74 10.30 50.73 6.02
CA GLY A 74 9.48 51.94 6.01
C GLY A 74 9.22 52.45 7.43
N ALA A 75 7.94 52.55 7.82
CA ALA A 75 7.54 52.94 9.18
C ALA A 75 7.43 51.76 10.16
N GLY A 76 7.49 50.50 9.68
CA GLY A 76 7.35 49.30 10.50
C GLY A 76 8.69 48.69 10.91
N LYS A 77 8.73 48.04 12.07
CA LYS A 77 9.83 47.16 12.49
C LYS A 77 9.40 45.72 12.33
N LYS A 78 10.21 44.92 11.64
CA LYS A 78 10.06 43.47 11.50
C LYS A 78 11.29 42.78 12.07
N GLU A 79 11.23 41.46 12.21
CA GLU A 79 12.31 40.64 12.74
C GLU A 79 12.72 39.63 11.67
N ALA A 80 14.03 39.54 11.43
CA ALA A 80 14.66 38.50 10.63
C ALA A 80 15.14 37.38 11.55
N ASP A 81 14.95 36.13 11.12
CA ASP A 81 15.17 34.98 12.00
C ASP A 81 16.65 34.82 12.37
N ILE A 82 17.55 34.78 11.39
CA ILE A 82 18.99 34.68 11.62
C ILE A 82 19.76 35.55 10.63
N VAL A 83 20.76 36.29 11.11
CA VAL A 83 21.71 37.05 10.30
C VAL A 83 23.13 36.69 10.70
N ILE A 84 23.97 36.43 9.71
CA ILE A 84 25.39 36.12 9.86
C ILE A 84 26.20 37.32 9.41
N TYR A 85 27.21 37.71 10.18
CA TYR A 85 28.03 38.90 9.92
C TYR A 85 29.47 38.55 9.50
N ASN A 86 30.09 39.43 8.73
CA ASN A 86 31.50 39.29 8.32
C ASN A 86 32.49 39.81 9.39
N ASP A 87 32.01 40.67 10.28
CA ASP A 87 32.77 41.34 11.33
C ASP A 87 32.28 40.93 12.73
N ASP A 88 33.14 41.10 13.73
CA ASP A 88 32.82 40.74 15.12
C ASP A 88 31.88 41.76 15.78
N ASP A 89 31.86 43.00 15.28
CA ASP A 89 30.99 44.09 15.77
C ASP A 89 29.54 43.97 15.23
N CYS A 90 29.28 42.99 14.35
CA CYS A 90 27.99 42.71 13.74
C CYS A 90 27.39 43.93 12.99
N LEU A 91 28.21 44.62 12.19
CA LEU A 91 27.83 45.79 11.39
C LEU A 91 27.67 45.46 9.90
N GLU A 92 28.32 44.41 9.41
CA GLU A 92 28.32 43.98 8.00
C GLU A 92 27.58 42.65 7.83
N PRO A 93 26.23 42.67 7.71
CA PRO A 93 25.45 41.46 7.50
C PRO A 93 25.82 40.83 6.15
N HIS A 94 26.12 39.54 6.18
CA HIS A 94 26.62 38.76 5.07
C HIS A 94 25.59 37.77 4.53
N ILE A 95 24.95 37.01 5.44
CA ILE A 95 23.93 36.01 5.11
C ILE A 95 22.68 36.28 5.92
N LEU A 96 21.54 36.24 5.27
CA LEU A 96 20.23 36.23 5.91
C LEU A 96 19.62 34.83 5.80
N VAL A 97 19.08 34.33 6.90
CA VAL A 97 18.31 33.09 6.91
C VAL A 97 16.88 33.35 7.38
N GLU A 98 15.92 32.88 6.60
CA GLU A 98 14.49 32.89 6.92
C GLU A 98 14.03 31.43 7.09
N CYS A 99 13.45 31.14 8.24
CA CYS A 99 12.96 29.82 8.61
C CYS A 99 11.44 29.76 8.50
N LYS A 100 10.90 28.59 8.18
CA LYS A 100 9.47 28.29 8.27
C LYS A 100 9.27 26.94 8.94
N LYS A 101 8.08 26.71 9.49
CA LYS A 101 7.69 25.37 9.98
C LYS A 101 7.93 24.30 8.90
N GLN A 102 8.22 23.07 9.32
CA GLN A 102 8.57 21.98 8.40
C GLN A 102 7.46 21.62 7.39
N GLU A 103 6.19 21.63 7.81
CA GLU A 103 5.01 21.45 6.93
C GLU A 103 4.48 22.81 6.49
N VAL A 104 5.22 23.48 5.61
CA VAL A 104 4.82 24.75 4.99
C VAL A 104 4.41 24.50 3.53
N SER A 105 3.33 25.13 3.08
CA SER A 105 2.90 24.99 1.69
C SER A 105 3.88 25.67 0.71
N GLU A 106 3.90 25.22 -0.54
CA GLU A 106 4.72 25.84 -1.60
C GLU A 106 4.44 27.34 -1.78
N ALA A 107 3.18 27.76 -1.62
CA ALA A 107 2.78 29.15 -1.71
C ALA A 107 3.34 29.98 -0.56
N GLU A 108 3.23 29.48 0.68
CA GLU A 108 3.80 30.14 1.86
C GLU A 108 5.33 30.16 1.81
N PHE A 109 5.97 29.09 1.35
CA PHE A 109 7.43 29.03 1.16
C PHE A 109 7.89 30.07 0.13
N SER A 110 7.18 30.19 -1.00
CA SER A 110 7.46 31.21 -2.02
C SER A 110 7.28 32.64 -1.48
N GLN A 111 6.32 32.85 -0.59
CA GLN A 111 6.14 34.14 0.10
C GLN A 111 7.30 34.42 1.07
N ALA A 112 7.75 33.42 1.83
CA ALA A 112 8.92 33.53 2.71
C ALA A 112 10.18 33.89 1.91
N VAL A 113 10.34 33.34 0.71
CA VAL A 113 11.42 33.71 -0.21
C VAL A 113 11.37 35.20 -0.58
N ASN A 114 10.19 35.74 -0.96
CA ASN A 114 10.05 37.17 -1.26
C ASN A 114 10.25 38.07 -0.01
N GLN A 115 9.84 37.59 1.16
CA GLN A 115 10.05 38.24 2.44
C GLN A 115 11.54 38.33 2.78
N ALA A 116 12.28 37.23 2.62
CA ALA A 116 13.71 37.17 2.89
C ALA A 116 14.49 38.18 2.01
N TYR A 117 14.15 38.32 0.72
CA TYR A 117 14.76 39.40 -0.08
C TYR A 117 14.41 40.78 0.47
N SER A 118 13.15 41.02 0.79
CA SER A 118 12.73 42.31 1.32
C SER A 118 13.54 42.70 2.57
N TYR A 119 13.89 41.73 3.41
CA TYR A 119 14.77 41.92 4.56
C TYR A 119 16.24 42.14 4.18
N ALA A 120 16.77 41.36 3.24
CA ALA A 120 18.14 41.52 2.73
C ALA A 120 18.36 42.93 2.13
N TYR A 121 17.36 43.49 1.45
CA TYR A 121 17.41 44.85 0.92
C TYR A 121 17.20 45.94 1.99
N ALA A 122 16.52 45.64 3.10
CA ALA A 122 16.27 46.60 4.17
C ALA A 122 17.40 46.67 5.21
N LEU A 123 18.22 45.62 5.34
CA LEU A 123 19.39 45.60 6.21
C LEU A 123 20.47 46.62 5.75
N PRO A 124 21.29 47.14 6.69
CA PRO A 124 22.42 47.99 6.36
C PRO A 124 23.49 47.18 5.61
N ASN A 125 24.28 47.83 4.76
CA ASN A 125 25.27 47.19 3.88
C ASN A 125 24.64 46.15 2.92
N ASN A 126 25.47 45.43 2.16
CA ASN A 126 25.00 44.51 1.12
C ASN A 126 25.03 43.07 1.63
N VAL A 127 23.86 42.51 1.95
CA VAL A 127 23.70 41.08 2.22
C VAL A 127 23.98 40.31 0.92
N LYS A 128 24.98 39.43 0.95
CA LYS A 128 25.44 38.71 -0.24
C LYS A 128 24.66 37.40 -0.47
N TRP A 129 24.14 36.79 0.59
CA TRP A 129 23.49 35.49 0.53
C TRP A 129 22.17 35.46 1.29
N VAL A 130 21.20 34.72 0.75
CA VAL A 130 19.91 34.45 1.39
C VAL A 130 19.67 32.95 1.40
N TRP A 131 19.31 32.41 2.55
CA TRP A 131 18.88 31.03 2.73
C TRP A 131 17.46 31.01 3.26
N VAL A 132 16.57 30.28 2.59
CA VAL A 132 15.20 30.06 3.05
C VAL A 132 15.00 28.57 3.29
N THR A 133 14.50 28.19 4.46
CA THR A 133 14.43 26.78 4.85
C THR A 133 13.21 26.43 5.68
N SER A 134 12.69 25.24 5.44
CA SER A 134 11.75 24.54 6.30
C SER A 134 12.35 23.28 6.91
N LYS A 135 13.69 23.15 6.92
CA LYS A 135 14.44 21.89 7.11
C LYS A 135 14.27 20.91 5.95
N ILE A 136 13.02 20.59 5.60
CA ILE A 136 12.63 19.68 4.51
C ILE A 136 12.98 20.25 3.14
N LYS A 137 12.72 21.54 2.91
CA LYS A 137 13.01 22.24 1.66
C LYS A 137 13.98 23.38 1.94
N ASN A 138 14.94 23.56 1.04
CA ASN A 138 15.97 24.58 1.13
C ASN A 138 16.13 25.30 -0.22
N GLU A 139 16.13 26.63 -0.20
CA GLU A 139 16.48 27.45 -1.35
C GLU A 139 17.56 28.48 -0.97
N TYR A 140 18.56 28.61 -1.84
CA TYR A 140 19.74 29.42 -1.61
C TYR A 140 19.93 30.41 -2.73
N PHE A 141 20.32 31.64 -2.38
CA PHE A 141 20.44 32.71 -3.35
C PHE A 141 21.64 33.60 -3.06
N GLN A 142 22.35 33.97 -4.13
CA GLN A 142 23.26 35.09 -4.12
C GLN A 142 22.48 36.37 -4.48
N VAL A 143 22.65 37.40 -3.65
CA VAL A 143 21.96 38.68 -3.77
C VAL A 143 22.97 39.82 -3.88
N ASP A 144 22.64 40.81 -4.71
CA ASP A 144 23.37 42.07 -4.76
C ASP A 144 22.38 43.24 -4.86
N LYS A 145 22.21 43.97 -3.76
CA LYS A 145 21.33 45.13 -3.64
C LYS A 145 21.61 46.20 -4.69
N SER A 146 22.87 46.36 -5.09
CA SER A 146 23.30 47.41 -6.03
C SER A 146 22.96 47.07 -7.49
N LYS A 147 22.85 45.77 -7.80
CA LYS A 147 22.62 45.26 -9.17
C LYS A 147 21.27 44.57 -9.32
N ASN A 148 20.46 44.56 -8.27
CA ASN A 148 19.21 43.83 -8.18
C ASN A 148 19.34 42.34 -8.52
N ILE A 149 20.47 41.71 -8.14
CA ILE A 149 20.74 40.30 -8.50
C ILE A 149 19.99 39.37 -7.55
N ARG A 150 19.37 38.32 -8.10
CA ARG A 150 18.75 37.19 -7.40
C ARG A 150 19.14 35.88 -8.10
N LYS A 151 20.37 35.43 -7.89
CA LYS A 151 20.87 34.21 -8.53
C LYS A 151 20.66 33.01 -7.62
N SER A 152 19.95 31.99 -8.10
CA SER A 152 19.83 30.70 -7.39
C SER A 152 21.19 30.01 -7.31
N GLU A 153 21.49 29.43 -6.15
CA GLU A 153 22.78 28.81 -5.86
C GLU A 153 22.56 27.41 -5.24
N SER A 154 23.62 26.60 -5.20
CA SER A 154 23.57 25.23 -4.69
C SER A 154 23.52 25.15 -3.16
N ASP A 155 24.09 26.17 -2.49
CA ASP A 155 24.19 26.28 -1.04
C ASP A 155 24.50 27.73 -0.61
N ILE A 156 24.64 27.97 0.69
CA ILE A 156 25.43 29.10 1.21
C ILE A 156 26.90 28.71 1.37
N PRO A 157 27.85 29.66 1.28
CA PRO A 157 29.25 29.38 1.54
C PRO A 157 29.48 28.96 3.00
N PRO A 158 30.31 27.94 3.27
CA PRO A 158 30.90 27.75 4.59
C PRO A 158 31.83 28.91 4.98
N TYR A 159 32.14 29.03 6.28
CA TYR A 159 33.03 30.08 6.76
C TYR A 159 34.41 30.00 6.07
N GLY A 160 34.83 31.11 5.46
CA GLY A 160 36.10 31.22 4.74
C GLY A 160 36.08 30.71 3.29
N VAL A 161 34.92 30.37 2.72
CA VAL A 161 34.77 29.91 1.33
C VAL A 161 34.12 31.00 0.47
N ASP A 162 34.77 31.39 -0.64
CA ASP A 162 34.27 32.46 -1.51
C ASP A 162 33.58 31.98 -2.79
N LYS A 163 33.73 30.70 -3.13
CA LYS A 163 33.26 30.13 -4.40
C LYS A 163 32.56 28.80 -4.18
N LEU A 164 31.35 28.70 -4.72
CA LEU A 164 30.52 27.50 -4.67
C LEU A 164 30.59 26.74 -6.00
N ALA A 165 30.58 25.41 -5.89
CA ALA A 165 30.31 24.47 -6.96
C ALA A 165 28.81 24.47 -7.27
N PRO A 166 28.42 24.11 -8.50
CA PRO A 166 27.01 24.13 -8.90
C PRO A 166 26.16 23.03 -8.25
N TYR A 167 26.76 22.12 -7.49
CA TYR A 167 26.10 20.99 -6.83
C TYR A 167 26.52 20.89 -5.36
N LYS A 168 25.71 20.20 -4.56
CA LYS A 168 25.87 20.09 -3.10
C LYS A 168 26.20 18.67 -2.65
N PHE A 169 25.59 17.66 -3.26
CA PHE A 169 25.65 16.28 -2.80
C PHE A 169 26.59 15.42 -3.64
N VAL A 170 27.58 14.77 -2.99
CA VAL A 170 28.55 13.90 -3.65
C VAL A 170 28.77 12.61 -2.88
N LYS A 171 29.11 11.54 -3.59
CA LYS A 171 29.39 10.23 -2.98
C LYS A 171 30.62 10.32 -2.07
N GLY A 172 30.50 9.85 -0.84
CA GLY A 172 31.60 9.75 0.12
C GLY A 172 32.11 11.10 0.61
N ALA A 173 31.27 12.14 0.64
CA ALA A 173 31.66 13.49 1.07
C ALA A 173 32.39 13.50 2.42
N ASP A 174 31.90 12.74 3.42
CA ASP A 174 32.49 12.67 4.76
C ASP A 174 33.94 12.14 4.79
N LYS A 175 34.37 11.47 3.70
CA LYS A 175 35.72 10.90 3.55
C LYS A 175 36.65 11.79 2.72
N LEU A 176 36.12 12.85 2.11
CA LEU A 176 36.92 13.78 1.33
C LEU A 176 37.78 14.63 2.26
N LYS A 177 39.03 14.88 1.84
CA LYS A 177 39.92 15.81 2.52
C LYS A 177 39.68 17.21 1.96
N TYR A 178 39.32 18.14 2.83
CA TYR A 178 39.08 19.53 2.47
C TYR A 178 40.29 20.38 2.84
N LYS A 179 40.69 21.31 1.95
CA LYS A 179 41.64 22.37 2.31
C LYS A 179 40.89 23.59 2.82
N ALA A 180 41.57 24.41 3.62
CA ALA A 180 41.02 25.69 4.06
C ALA A 180 40.67 26.56 2.83
N GLY A 181 39.43 27.05 2.78
CA GLY A 181 38.89 27.85 1.67
C GLY A 181 38.22 27.06 0.55
N GLU A 182 38.21 25.72 0.60
CA GLU A 182 37.43 24.88 -0.33
C GLU A 182 36.03 24.61 0.21
N GLN A 183 35.03 24.54 -0.68
CA GLN A 183 33.67 24.17 -0.30
C GLN A 183 33.63 22.75 0.27
N LYS A 184 32.89 22.60 1.36
CA LYS A 184 32.51 21.29 1.90
C LYS A 184 31.29 20.77 1.16
N PHE A 185 31.38 19.54 0.65
CA PHE A 185 30.25 18.83 0.05
C PHE A 185 29.53 17.98 1.10
N PHE A 186 28.32 17.51 0.77
CA PHE A 186 27.50 16.72 1.67
C PHE A 186 27.23 15.33 1.10
N GLU A 187 27.19 14.33 1.96
CA GLU A 187 26.66 13.02 1.62
C GLU A 187 25.14 13.03 1.84
N LEU A 188 24.42 12.12 1.18
CA LEU A 188 22.99 11.95 1.41
C LEU A 188 22.70 11.50 2.86
N GLN A 189 21.68 12.08 3.46
CA GLN A 189 21.33 11.91 4.87
C GLN A 189 20.40 10.72 5.11
N ILE A 190 20.71 9.90 6.10
CA ILE A 190 19.77 8.92 6.63
C ILE A 190 18.73 9.65 7.47
N VAL A 191 17.46 9.35 7.26
CA VAL A 191 16.32 10.02 7.93
C VAL A 191 15.46 9.01 8.68
N THR A 192 14.68 9.50 9.64
CA THR A 192 13.70 8.67 10.35
C THR A 192 12.48 8.38 9.47
N GLU A 193 11.71 7.35 9.84
CA GLU A 193 10.43 7.03 9.20
C GLU A 193 9.46 8.22 9.18
N GLU A 194 9.37 8.96 10.28
CA GLU A 194 8.48 10.12 10.40
C GLU A 194 8.88 11.24 9.43
N GLU A 195 10.17 11.57 9.36
CA GLU A 195 10.70 12.59 8.45
C GLU A 195 10.49 12.18 6.99
N LEU A 196 10.71 10.90 6.67
CA LEU A 196 10.50 10.38 5.32
C LEU A 196 9.02 10.44 4.92
N THR A 197 8.12 10.02 5.82
CA THR A 197 6.66 10.11 5.62
C THR A 197 6.25 11.56 5.36
N ARG A 198 6.79 12.50 6.14
CA ARG A 198 6.53 13.94 6.01
C ARG A 198 6.99 14.46 4.66
N ARG A 199 8.18 14.05 4.19
CA ARG A 199 8.73 14.42 2.88
C ARG A 199 7.89 13.90 1.72
N PHE A 200 7.46 12.64 1.76
CA PHE A 200 6.55 12.09 0.73
C PHE A 200 5.22 12.85 0.69
N LYS A 201 4.62 13.14 1.85
CA LYS A 201 3.39 13.95 1.93
C LYS A 201 3.57 15.37 1.40
N GLN A 202 4.66 16.05 1.76
CA GLN A 202 4.94 17.41 1.29
C GLN A 202 5.20 17.45 -0.23
N ALA A 203 5.97 16.50 -0.76
CA ALA A 203 6.21 16.37 -2.19
C ALA A 203 4.91 16.09 -2.96
N HIS A 204 4.07 15.16 -2.47
CA HIS A 204 2.76 14.91 -3.05
C HIS A 204 1.88 16.16 -3.03
N ASN A 205 1.82 16.84 -1.89
CA ASN A 205 1.10 18.10 -1.72
C ASN A 205 1.54 19.20 -2.69
N ALA A 206 2.84 19.31 -2.95
CA ALA A 206 3.37 20.26 -3.93
C ALA A 206 2.91 19.98 -5.37
N LEU A 207 2.64 18.71 -5.74
CA LEU A 207 2.16 18.35 -7.07
C LEU A 207 0.66 18.61 -7.28
N TRP A 208 -0.17 18.33 -6.27
CA TRP A 208 -1.63 18.48 -6.39
C TRP A 208 -2.14 19.87 -5.98
N ALA A 209 -1.39 20.64 -5.18
CA ALA A 209 -1.78 21.97 -4.72
C ALA A 209 -2.20 22.88 -5.89
N GLY A 210 -3.30 23.62 -5.70
CA GLY A 210 -3.86 24.51 -6.72
C GLY A 210 -4.74 23.83 -7.78
N GLY A 211 -5.07 22.53 -7.63
CA GLY A 211 -6.05 21.83 -8.48
C GLY A 211 -5.56 21.51 -9.89
N GLN A 212 -4.24 21.53 -10.09
CA GLN A 212 -3.61 21.38 -11.42
C GLN A 212 -3.36 19.92 -11.83
N LEU A 213 -3.29 18.99 -10.86
CA LEU A 213 -3.30 17.54 -11.08
C LEU A 213 -4.37 16.93 -10.21
N ASN A 214 -4.98 15.84 -10.69
CA ASN A 214 -5.77 15.01 -9.79
C ASN A 214 -4.80 14.30 -8.79
N PRO A 215 -5.25 13.96 -7.57
CA PRO A 215 -4.39 13.33 -6.56
C PRO A 215 -3.73 12.02 -7.04
N SER A 216 -4.44 11.27 -7.89
CA SER A 216 -3.99 10.05 -8.58
C SER A 216 -2.74 10.25 -9.42
N GLU A 217 -2.76 11.21 -10.33
CA GLU A 217 -1.64 11.56 -11.20
C GLU A 217 -0.51 12.14 -10.38
N ALA A 218 -0.80 12.97 -9.37
CA ALA A 218 0.23 13.49 -8.47
C ALA A 218 0.99 12.36 -7.74
N PHE A 219 0.28 11.31 -7.29
CA PHE A 219 0.90 10.13 -6.69
C PHE A 219 1.75 9.37 -7.73
N ASP A 220 1.18 9.06 -8.89
CA ASP A 220 1.87 8.34 -9.97
C ASP A 220 3.17 9.05 -10.41
N GLU A 221 3.13 10.38 -10.54
CA GLU A 221 4.31 11.16 -10.93
C GLU A 221 5.34 11.31 -9.79
N LEU A 222 4.91 11.35 -8.52
CA LEU A 222 5.82 11.29 -7.39
C LEU A 222 6.52 9.93 -7.31
N ASP A 223 5.78 8.85 -7.52
CA ASP A 223 6.28 7.48 -7.45
C ASP A 223 7.37 7.24 -8.51
N LYS A 224 7.20 7.78 -9.73
CA LYS A 224 8.26 7.80 -10.77
C LYS A 224 9.53 8.52 -10.32
N LEU A 225 9.41 9.63 -9.59
CA LEU A 225 10.57 10.38 -9.09
C LEU A 225 11.26 9.67 -7.92
N ILE A 226 10.50 9.02 -7.04
CA ILE A 226 11.05 8.14 -5.99
C ILE A 226 11.83 7.00 -6.65
N PHE A 227 11.28 6.37 -7.69
CA PHE A 227 11.98 5.35 -8.48
C PHE A 227 13.29 5.85 -9.08
N CYS A 228 13.28 7.03 -9.71
CA CYS A 228 14.51 7.66 -10.23
C CYS A 228 15.56 7.89 -9.15
N LYS A 229 15.13 8.30 -7.95
CA LYS A 229 16.02 8.53 -6.82
C LYS A 229 16.66 7.24 -6.31
N ILE A 230 15.88 6.17 -6.15
CA ILE A 230 16.41 4.86 -5.74
C ILE A 230 17.46 4.38 -6.74
N TRP A 231 17.22 4.56 -8.04
CA TRP A 231 18.18 4.23 -9.09
C TRP A 231 19.42 5.08 -9.12
N ASP A 232 19.26 6.38 -8.89
CA ASP A 232 20.38 7.27 -8.69
C ASP A 232 21.26 6.74 -7.55
N GLU A 233 20.69 6.45 -6.39
CA GLU A 233 21.45 6.03 -5.21
C GLU A 233 22.13 4.65 -5.34
N ARG A 234 21.56 3.74 -6.13
CA ARG A 234 22.14 2.40 -6.42
C ARG A 234 23.24 2.44 -7.49
N LYS A 235 23.37 3.53 -8.26
CA LYS A 235 24.40 3.67 -9.29
C LYS A 235 25.81 3.66 -8.68
N THR A 236 26.71 2.92 -9.30
CA THR A 236 28.11 2.85 -8.87
C THR A 236 28.80 4.19 -9.14
N ARG A 237 29.34 4.81 -8.09
CA ARG A 237 30.04 6.11 -8.13
C ARG A 237 31.37 6.07 -7.41
N LYS A 238 32.35 6.83 -7.91
CA LYS A 238 33.60 7.12 -7.19
C LYS A 238 33.37 8.20 -6.14
N GLN A 239 34.26 8.25 -5.15
CA GLN A 239 34.22 9.31 -4.12
C GLN A 239 34.41 10.69 -4.78
N GLY A 240 33.56 11.65 -4.40
CA GLY A 240 33.52 13.00 -4.95
C GLY A 240 32.66 13.17 -6.21
N GLU A 241 32.13 12.09 -6.80
CA GLU A 241 31.17 12.21 -7.91
C GLU A 241 29.79 12.66 -7.40
N ALA A 242 29.18 13.60 -8.11
CA ALA A 242 27.86 14.14 -7.78
C ALA A 242 26.75 13.09 -8.03
N TYR A 243 25.71 13.16 -7.21
CA TYR A 243 24.44 12.45 -7.44
C TYR A 243 23.68 13.11 -8.60
N ASP A 244 23.03 12.32 -9.47
CA ASP A 244 22.32 12.87 -10.62
C ASP A 244 20.95 13.43 -10.20
N PHE A 245 20.35 12.85 -9.14
CA PHE A 245 19.09 13.29 -8.52
C PHE A 245 19.35 14.47 -7.56
N GLN A 246 19.78 15.60 -8.11
CA GLN A 246 19.89 16.86 -7.38
C GLN A 246 19.79 18.05 -8.33
N VAL A 247 19.46 19.22 -7.78
CA VAL A 247 19.53 20.47 -8.53
C VAL A 247 21.00 20.85 -8.71
N ILE A 248 21.44 20.93 -9.96
CA ILE A 248 22.78 21.38 -10.34
C ILE A 248 22.61 22.70 -11.10
N GLN A 249 23.16 23.78 -10.56
CA GLN A 249 23.00 25.13 -11.11
C GLN A 249 23.73 25.28 -12.44
N GLU A 250 23.06 25.87 -13.42
CA GLU A 250 23.60 26.20 -14.73
C GLU A 250 23.74 27.72 -14.89
N ASP A 251 24.74 28.14 -15.66
CA ASP A 251 24.90 29.55 -16.01
C ASP A 251 23.90 29.96 -17.10
N GLY A 252 23.38 31.18 -16.97
CA GLY A 252 22.49 31.79 -17.95
C GLY A 252 23.17 32.82 -18.82
N LYS A 253 22.63 33.01 -20.03
CA LYS A 253 23.05 34.05 -20.97
C LYS A 253 21.96 35.09 -21.11
N GLY A 254 22.34 36.35 -21.22
CA GLY A 254 21.39 37.46 -21.32
C GLY A 254 22.09 38.80 -21.45
N SER A 255 21.35 39.80 -21.96
CA SER A 255 21.85 41.16 -22.15
C SER A 255 21.89 41.96 -20.84
N ASN A 256 21.05 41.58 -19.88
CA ASN A 256 20.98 42.13 -18.52
C ASN A 256 20.90 40.99 -17.47
N GLU A 257 21.01 41.34 -16.19
CA GLU A 257 21.06 40.36 -15.10
C GLU A 257 19.74 39.60 -14.91
N ASP A 258 18.59 40.23 -15.14
CA ASP A 258 17.27 39.56 -15.04
C ASP A 258 17.11 38.49 -16.12
N GLU A 259 17.53 38.78 -17.35
CA GLU A 259 17.55 37.81 -18.46
C GLU A 259 18.49 36.64 -18.17
N LYS A 260 19.70 36.92 -17.67
CA LYS A 260 20.66 35.87 -17.29
C LYS A 260 20.09 34.97 -16.20
N GLN A 261 19.44 35.51 -15.18
CA GLN A 261 18.84 34.72 -14.09
C GLN A 261 17.69 33.85 -14.59
N ARG A 262 16.80 34.40 -15.42
CA ARG A 262 15.70 33.63 -16.02
C ARG A 262 16.21 32.52 -16.94
N ASP A 263 17.24 32.80 -17.73
CA ASP A 263 17.88 31.81 -18.59
C ASP A 263 18.60 30.73 -17.78
N ALA A 264 19.32 31.10 -16.72
CA ALA A 264 20.00 30.18 -15.81
C ALA A 264 19.00 29.20 -15.16
N LEU A 265 17.88 29.70 -14.64
CA LEU A 265 16.83 28.86 -14.07
C LEU A 265 16.23 27.92 -15.11
N ARG A 266 15.95 28.42 -16.31
CA ARG A 266 15.44 27.60 -17.42
C ARG A 266 16.42 26.49 -17.81
N ASN A 267 17.71 26.83 -17.95
CA ASN A 267 18.76 25.88 -18.30
C ASN A 267 18.94 24.82 -17.20
N THR A 268 18.93 25.26 -15.94
CA THR A 268 18.98 24.38 -14.75
C THR A 268 17.81 23.39 -14.75
N ASN A 269 16.58 23.89 -14.93
CA ASN A 269 15.38 23.06 -14.98
C ASN A 269 15.40 22.07 -16.16
N ALA A 270 15.84 22.52 -17.34
CA ALA A 270 15.95 21.66 -18.52
C ALA A 270 17.03 20.57 -18.34
N ALA A 271 18.20 20.92 -17.80
CA ALA A 271 19.29 19.99 -17.54
C ALA A 271 18.88 18.96 -16.47
N LEU A 272 18.25 19.41 -15.39
CA LEU A 272 17.70 18.53 -14.35
C LEU A 272 16.68 17.56 -14.96
N PHE A 273 15.70 18.07 -15.70
CA PHE A 273 14.67 17.25 -16.34
C PHE A 273 15.29 16.20 -17.28
N SER A 274 16.34 16.56 -18.04
CA SER A 274 17.06 15.60 -18.88
C SER A 274 17.77 14.52 -18.07
N ARG A 275 18.40 14.86 -16.93
CA ARG A 275 19.04 13.87 -16.04
C ARG A 275 18.02 12.92 -15.41
N ILE A 276 16.91 13.45 -14.92
CA ILE A 276 15.83 12.66 -14.32
C ILE A 276 15.21 11.71 -15.36
N ASN A 277 14.95 12.16 -16.59
CA ASN A 277 14.47 11.26 -17.65
C ASN A 277 15.51 10.20 -18.01
N ALA A 278 16.81 10.51 -17.99
CA ALA A 278 17.84 9.51 -18.22
C ALA A 278 17.84 8.42 -17.13
N LEU A 279 17.74 8.82 -15.85
CA LEU A 279 17.60 7.88 -14.73
C LEU A 279 16.34 7.02 -14.86
N TYR A 280 15.23 7.64 -15.26
CA TYR A 280 13.97 6.96 -15.49
C TYR A 280 14.07 5.90 -16.59
N GLU A 281 14.68 6.23 -17.73
CA GLU A 281 14.89 5.31 -18.84
C GLU A 281 15.91 4.20 -18.53
N GLU A 282 16.96 4.50 -17.76
CA GLU A 282 17.84 3.47 -17.20
C GLU A 282 17.04 2.47 -16.39
N GLY A 283 16.07 2.95 -15.62
CA GLY A 283 15.23 2.10 -14.80
C GLY A 283 14.20 1.29 -15.54
N ARG A 284 13.49 1.90 -16.48
CA ARG A 284 12.55 1.20 -17.35
C ARG A 284 13.22 0.09 -18.16
N LYS A 285 14.49 0.23 -18.52
CA LYS A 285 15.23 -0.83 -19.22
C LYS A 285 15.53 -2.04 -18.35
N LYS A 286 15.77 -1.81 -17.05
CA LYS A 286 15.97 -2.89 -16.09
C LYS A 286 14.65 -3.52 -15.68
N ASP A 287 13.63 -2.69 -15.50
CA ASP A 287 12.33 -3.05 -14.93
C ASP A 287 11.17 -2.48 -15.78
N PRO A 288 10.91 -3.04 -16.97
CA PRO A 288 9.93 -2.50 -17.91
C PRO A 288 8.49 -2.63 -17.44
N GLU A 289 8.22 -3.46 -16.44
CA GLU A 289 6.88 -3.74 -15.93
C GLU A 289 6.41 -2.78 -14.84
N VAL A 290 7.31 -1.97 -14.24
CA VAL A 290 6.95 -1.04 -13.16
C VAL A 290 6.29 0.21 -13.73
N PHE A 291 6.93 0.87 -14.70
CA PHE A 291 6.35 2.02 -15.37
C PHE A 291 6.43 1.90 -16.89
N ARG A 292 5.27 2.05 -17.54
CA ARG A 292 5.13 2.01 -19.01
C ARG A 292 5.12 3.40 -19.64
N ASP A 293 4.59 4.38 -18.92
CA ASP A 293 4.43 5.76 -19.39
C ASP A 293 5.67 6.62 -19.11
N ASN A 294 5.78 7.75 -19.80
CA ASN A 294 6.82 8.75 -19.52
C ASN A 294 6.44 9.62 -18.30
N ILE A 295 7.42 10.38 -17.78
CA ILE A 295 7.16 11.45 -16.81
C ILE A 295 6.38 12.56 -17.50
N ARG A 296 5.25 12.98 -16.92
CA ARG A 296 4.33 14.00 -17.47
C ARG A 296 4.44 15.35 -16.77
N LEU A 297 5.30 15.46 -15.77
CA LEU A 297 5.55 16.71 -15.05
C LEU A 297 6.27 17.74 -15.91
N THR A 298 6.02 19.03 -15.62
CA THR A 298 6.82 20.12 -16.17
C THR A 298 8.20 20.17 -15.51
N GLN A 299 9.15 20.87 -16.13
CA GLN A 299 10.53 20.96 -15.63
C GLN A 299 10.58 21.63 -14.25
N GLU A 300 9.74 22.64 -14.01
CA GLU A 300 9.61 23.34 -12.74
C GLU A 300 9.12 22.41 -11.62
N ARG A 301 8.17 21.52 -11.94
CA ARG A 301 7.64 20.57 -10.96
C ARG A 301 8.65 19.51 -10.61
N VAL A 302 9.38 18.99 -11.60
CA VAL A 302 10.50 18.07 -11.32
C VAL A 302 11.52 18.76 -10.42
N HIS A 303 11.86 20.03 -10.67
CA HIS A 303 12.73 20.81 -9.80
C HIS A 303 12.20 20.90 -8.36
N THR A 304 10.92 21.24 -8.17
CA THR A 304 10.29 21.31 -6.85
C THR A 304 10.40 19.97 -6.10
N ILE A 305 10.06 18.84 -6.74
CA ILE A 305 10.06 17.53 -6.09
C ILE A 305 11.47 17.02 -5.80
N VAL A 306 12.43 17.24 -6.70
CA VAL A 306 13.83 16.99 -6.43
C VAL A 306 14.29 17.81 -5.22
N GLY A 307 13.82 19.05 -5.07
CA GLY A 307 14.05 19.89 -3.90
C GLY A 307 13.68 19.26 -2.56
N TYR A 308 12.61 18.46 -2.52
CA TYR A 308 12.13 17.76 -1.31
C TYR A 308 12.91 16.47 -0.98
N LEU A 309 13.56 15.87 -1.98
CA LEU A 309 14.09 14.51 -1.89
C LEU A 309 15.60 14.41 -2.15
N GLN A 310 16.27 15.44 -2.68
CA GLN A 310 17.66 15.34 -3.13
C GLN A 310 18.70 15.08 -2.02
N ASP A 311 18.41 15.47 -0.78
CA ASP A 311 19.35 15.42 0.36
C ASP A 311 19.25 14.13 1.18
N ILE A 312 18.15 13.38 1.09
CA ILE A 312 17.95 12.14 1.84
C ILE A 312 18.58 10.94 1.13
N ASN A 313 18.85 9.86 1.86
CA ASN A 313 19.34 8.58 1.33
C ASN A 313 18.27 7.51 1.52
N LEU A 314 17.52 7.17 0.48
CA LEU A 314 16.51 6.11 0.56
C LEU A 314 17.14 4.72 0.70
N ASN A 315 18.33 4.48 0.13
CA ASN A 315 18.94 3.16 0.11
C ASN A 315 19.58 2.76 1.45
N LYS A 316 20.23 3.71 2.14
CA LYS A 316 20.86 3.50 3.45
C LYS A 316 19.93 3.77 4.62
N THR A 317 18.80 4.44 4.40
CA THR A 317 17.76 4.51 5.44
C THR A 317 17.31 3.09 5.71
N ASP A 318 17.23 2.76 7.00
CA ASP A 318 16.80 1.46 7.49
C ASP A 318 15.58 0.97 6.72
N LEU A 319 15.61 -0.32 6.36
CA LEU A 319 14.67 -0.90 5.44
C LEU A 319 13.24 -0.84 5.97
N ASP A 320 13.08 -1.09 7.27
CA ASP A 320 11.78 -1.02 7.90
C ASP A 320 11.28 0.42 7.96
N SER A 321 12.18 1.38 8.23
CA SER A 321 11.86 2.81 8.26
C SER A 321 11.40 3.35 6.90
N LYS A 322 12.08 3.00 5.80
CA LYS A 322 11.66 3.41 4.44
C LYS A 322 10.37 2.73 4.00
N GLY A 323 10.23 1.46 4.33
CA GLY A 323 9.05 0.65 4.08
C GLY A 323 7.79 1.20 4.74
N ARG A 324 7.83 1.32 6.07
CA ARG A 324 6.69 1.81 6.85
C ARG A 324 6.33 3.27 6.51
N ALA A 325 7.31 4.10 6.16
CA ALA A 325 7.05 5.47 5.72
C ALA A 325 6.27 5.51 4.39
N PHE A 326 6.67 4.70 3.42
CA PHE A 326 5.97 4.60 2.14
C PHE A 326 4.57 4.00 2.31
N GLU A 327 4.42 2.95 3.10
CA GLU A 327 3.10 2.37 3.42
C GLU A 327 2.18 3.38 4.12
N THR A 328 2.69 4.12 5.11
CA THR A 328 1.90 5.15 5.81
C THR A 328 1.45 6.24 4.84
N PHE A 329 2.32 6.63 3.91
CA PHE A 329 1.98 7.55 2.83
C PHE A 329 0.90 6.96 1.90
N MET A 330 1.08 5.73 1.40
CA MET A 330 0.10 5.02 0.56
C MET A 330 -1.26 4.90 1.24
N ASP A 331 -1.30 4.43 2.49
CA ASP A 331 -2.52 4.27 3.26
C ASP A 331 -3.28 5.59 3.39
N SER A 332 -2.58 6.67 3.74
CA SER A 332 -3.19 7.99 3.84
C SER A 332 -3.76 8.48 2.50
N PHE A 333 -3.09 8.15 1.40
CA PHE A 333 -3.48 8.53 0.05
C PHE A 333 -4.71 7.76 -0.45
N PHE A 334 -4.68 6.43 -0.36
CA PHE A 334 -5.74 5.58 -0.90
C PHE A 334 -7.03 5.61 -0.07
N ARG A 335 -6.92 5.71 1.27
CA ARG A 335 -8.10 5.90 2.13
C ARG A 335 -8.81 7.23 1.87
N GLY A 336 -8.03 8.31 1.71
CA GLY A 336 -8.58 9.66 1.53
C GLY A 336 -9.12 9.92 0.13
N SER A 337 -8.26 9.78 -0.89
CA SER A 337 -8.55 10.27 -2.26
C SER A 337 -9.21 9.22 -3.17
N PHE A 338 -9.10 7.93 -2.84
CA PHE A 338 -9.54 6.84 -3.71
C PHE A 338 -10.70 6.01 -3.16
N GLY A 339 -11.05 6.16 -1.88
CA GLY A 339 -12.06 5.34 -1.23
C GLY A 339 -11.75 3.85 -1.29
N GLN A 340 -10.46 3.51 -1.42
CA GLN A 340 -9.97 2.13 -1.41
C GLN A 340 -9.37 1.81 -0.05
N TYR A 341 -9.59 0.57 0.36
CA TYR A 341 -9.45 0.16 1.73
C TYR A 341 -8.65 -1.13 1.78
N PHE A 342 -7.43 -1.04 2.27
CA PHE A 342 -6.52 -2.17 2.38
C PHE A 342 -6.82 -3.02 3.62
N THR A 343 -6.42 -4.28 3.57
CA THR A 343 -6.49 -5.17 4.73
C THR A 343 -5.63 -4.60 5.87
N PRO A 344 -6.19 -4.39 7.07
CA PRO A 344 -5.46 -3.88 8.23
C PRO A 344 -4.26 -4.76 8.61
N ARG A 345 -3.14 -4.13 9.00
CA ARG A 345 -1.88 -4.82 9.32
C ARG A 345 -2.01 -5.93 10.35
N ALA A 346 -2.82 -5.74 11.40
CA ALA A 346 -3.04 -6.77 12.43
C ALA A 346 -3.62 -8.06 11.84
N ILE A 347 -4.55 -7.95 10.88
CA ILE A 347 -5.17 -9.09 10.20
C ILE A 347 -4.18 -9.73 9.21
N VAL A 348 -3.43 -8.92 8.46
CA VAL A 348 -2.39 -9.42 7.54
C VAL A 348 -1.33 -10.21 8.29
N LYS A 349 -0.79 -9.63 9.38
CA LYS A 349 0.19 -10.27 10.26
C LYS A 349 -0.35 -11.59 10.81
N PHE A 350 -1.57 -11.58 11.36
CA PHE A 350 -2.24 -12.78 11.86
C PHE A 350 -2.28 -13.91 10.82
N ILE A 351 -2.76 -13.62 9.62
CA ILE A 351 -2.89 -14.62 8.54
C ILE A 351 -1.54 -15.21 8.14
N VAL A 352 -0.52 -14.37 7.98
CA VAL A 352 0.82 -14.79 7.55
C VAL A 352 1.54 -15.58 8.64
N ASP A 353 1.45 -15.13 9.90
CA ASP A 353 2.17 -15.73 11.01
C ASP A 353 1.69 -17.16 11.31
N VAL A 354 0.40 -17.42 11.16
CA VAL A 354 -0.21 -18.74 11.38
C VAL A 354 0.25 -19.81 10.39
N LEU A 355 0.44 -19.44 9.11
CA LEU A 355 0.75 -20.42 8.08
C LEU A 355 2.25 -20.77 8.05
N PRO A 356 2.65 -22.04 7.84
CA PRO A 356 4.05 -22.47 7.84
C PRO A 356 4.78 -22.08 6.53
N ILE A 357 4.88 -20.78 6.25
CA ILE A 357 5.61 -20.20 5.12
C ILE A 357 7.10 -20.17 5.46
N THR A 358 7.93 -20.63 4.51
CA THR A 358 9.40 -20.64 4.58
C THR A 358 9.99 -20.02 3.31
N HIS A 359 11.29 -19.79 3.28
CA HIS A 359 12.01 -19.31 2.09
C HIS A 359 11.88 -20.18 0.82
N GLU A 360 11.44 -21.45 0.95
CA GLU A 360 11.20 -22.33 -0.21
C GLU A 360 9.77 -22.24 -0.77
N SER A 361 8.84 -21.71 0.02
CA SER A 361 7.42 -21.66 -0.28
C SER A 361 7.09 -20.73 -1.45
N LEU A 362 6.18 -21.13 -2.35
CA LEU A 362 5.59 -20.24 -3.37
C LEU A 362 4.30 -19.60 -2.85
N VAL A 363 4.29 -18.26 -2.77
CA VAL A 363 3.17 -17.47 -2.24
C VAL A 363 2.52 -16.64 -3.33
N LEU A 364 1.19 -16.66 -3.40
CA LEU A 364 0.40 -15.83 -4.31
C LEU A 364 -0.66 -15.04 -3.54
N ASP A 365 -0.83 -13.77 -3.90
CA ASP A 365 -2.04 -13.00 -3.60
C ASP A 365 -2.76 -12.66 -4.91
N THR A 366 -3.98 -13.18 -5.07
CA THR A 366 -4.78 -13.02 -6.28
C THR A 366 -5.45 -11.65 -6.42
N SER A 367 -5.39 -10.83 -5.36
CA SER A 367 -5.94 -9.47 -5.32
C SER A 367 -5.10 -8.61 -4.36
N CYS A 368 -3.85 -8.36 -4.74
CA CYS A 368 -2.81 -7.97 -3.79
C CYS A 368 -2.89 -6.54 -3.27
N GLY A 369 -3.69 -5.66 -3.88
CA GLY A 369 -3.73 -4.25 -3.51
C GLY A 369 -2.33 -3.66 -3.51
N SER A 370 -1.95 -2.97 -2.43
CA SER A 370 -0.60 -2.39 -2.21
C SER A 370 0.50 -3.42 -1.84
N GLY A 371 0.20 -4.71 -1.82
CA GLY A 371 1.17 -5.79 -1.56
C GLY A 371 1.33 -6.19 -0.10
N GLY A 372 0.41 -5.80 0.80
CA GLY A 372 0.55 -6.02 2.24
C GLY A 372 0.82 -7.48 2.65
N PHE A 373 0.08 -8.45 2.07
CA PHE A 373 0.32 -9.87 2.35
C PHE A 373 1.69 -10.36 1.86
N LEU A 374 2.13 -9.92 0.68
CA LEU A 374 3.43 -10.30 0.11
C LEU A 374 4.57 -9.75 0.97
N LEU A 375 4.44 -8.50 1.43
CA LEU A 375 5.44 -7.88 2.28
C LEU A 375 5.54 -8.56 3.65
N HIS A 376 4.41 -8.91 4.27
CA HIS A 376 4.46 -9.61 5.57
C HIS A 376 5.00 -11.04 5.41
N ALA A 377 4.74 -11.71 4.28
CA ALA A 377 5.38 -13.00 3.98
C ALA A 377 6.90 -12.85 3.84
N LEU A 378 7.37 -11.76 3.21
CA LEU A 378 8.80 -11.42 3.17
C LEU A 378 9.37 -11.16 4.56
N GLU A 379 8.68 -10.36 5.39
CA GLU A 379 9.10 -10.09 6.77
C GLU A 379 9.22 -11.38 7.58
N LYS A 380 8.29 -12.31 7.42
CA LYS A 380 8.35 -13.63 8.05
C LYS A 380 9.61 -14.41 7.64
N VAL A 381 9.95 -14.43 6.36
CA VAL A 381 11.18 -15.09 5.86
C VAL A 381 12.46 -14.34 6.27
N ARG A 382 12.40 -13.03 6.53
CA ARG A 382 13.52 -12.31 7.14
C ARG A 382 13.77 -12.72 8.57
N ARG A 383 12.70 -12.86 9.37
CA ARG A 383 12.80 -13.38 10.74
C ARG A 383 13.33 -14.81 10.74
N GLU A 384 12.90 -15.64 9.78
CA GLU A 384 13.50 -16.96 9.53
C GLU A 384 15.02 -16.83 9.25
N ALA A 385 15.43 -15.91 8.37
CA ALA A 385 16.85 -15.68 8.07
C ALA A 385 17.66 -15.25 9.29
N ASP A 386 17.09 -14.42 10.19
CA ASP A 386 17.73 -13.98 11.43
C ASP A 386 18.03 -15.15 12.40
N GLU A 387 17.27 -16.25 12.32
CA GLU A 387 17.51 -17.45 13.11
C GLU A 387 18.67 -18.29 12.57
N PHE A 388 18.90 -18.26 11.25
CA PHE A 388 19.90 -19.11 10.58
C PHE A 388 21.23 -18.41 10.31
N TYR A 389 21.23 -17.09 10.15
CA TYR A 389 22.39 -16.33 9.68
C TYR A 389 22.60 -15.06 10.51
N GLU A 390 23.85 -14.63 10.61
CA GLU A 390 24.17 -13.31 11.18
C GLU A 390 23.49 -12.21 10.35
N PRO A 391 22.81 -11.23 11.00
CA PRO A 391 22.22 -10.08 10.32
C PRO A 391 23.23 -9.38 9.40
N ASP A 392 22.75 -8.92 8.24
CA ASP A 392 23.55 -8.26 7.19
C ASP A 392 24.65 -9.12 6.54
N SER A 393 24.74 -10.42 6.87
CA SER A 393 25.63 -11.33 6.16
C SER A 393 25.14 -11.54 4.72
N LYS A 394 26.07 -11.93 3.84
CA LYS A 394 25.71 -12.22 2.44
C LYS A 394 24.69 -13.36 2.36
N ASP A 395 24.83 -14.38 3.20
CA ASP A 395 23.94 -15.55 3.19
C ASP A 395 22.56 -15.19 3.75
N HIS A 396 22.49 -14.36 4.80
CA HIS A 396 21.24 -13.75 5.28
C HIS A 396 20.51 -13.01 4.16
N TRP A 397 21.22 -12.11 3.47
CA TRP A 397 20.67 -11.34 2.36
C TRP A 397 20.18 -12.24 1.22
N GLN A 398 20.97 -13.23 0.82
CA GLN A 398 20.59 -14.17 -0.24
C GLN A 398 19.36 -14.99 0.12
N HIS A 399 19.24 -15.41 1.39
CA HIS A 399 18.14 -16.25 1.86
C HIS A 399 16.77 -15.58 1.65
N TRP A 400 16.59 -14.36 2.14
CA TRP A 400 15.32 -13.65 1.98
C TRP A 400 15.17 -13.00 0.60
N HIS A 401 16.26 -12.58 -0.04
CA HIS A 401 16.19 -11.92 -1.35
C HIS A 401 15.82 -12.89 -2.46
N ASP A 402 16.32 -14.14 -2.43
CA ASP A 402 15.91 -15.17 -3.39
C ASP A 402 14.43 -15.54 -3.25
N PHE A 403 13.92 -15.58 -2.02
CA PHE A 403 12.48 -15.76 -1.77
C PHE A 403 11.69 -14.61 -2.37
N ALA A 404 12.07 -13.38 -2.08
CA ALA A 404 11.38 -12.20 -2.59
C ALA A 404 11.32 -12.16 -4.13
N GLU A 405 12.46 -12.32 -4.79
CA GLU A 405 12.57 -12.17 -6.25
C GLU A 405 11.83 -13.29 -7.02
N LYS A 406 11.81 -14.52 -6.47
CA LYS A 406 11.43 -15.73 -7.22
C LYS A 406 10.19 -16.43 -6.69
N ARG A 407 9.72 -16.11 -5.48
CA ARG A 407 8.69 -16.90 -4.78
C ARG A 407 7.43 -16.13 -4.41
N LEU A 408 7.47 -14.80 -4.39
CA LEU A 408 6.29 -13.95 -4.14
C LEU A 408 5.61 -13.59 -5.46
N TYR A 409 4.29 -13.68 -5.53
CA TYR A 409 3.49 -13.36 -6.71
C TYR A 409 2.23 -12.57 -6.34
N GLY A 410 1.89 -11.55 -7.13
CA GLY A 410 0.74 -10.69 -6.86
C GLY A 410 -0.04 -10.34 -8.12
N ILE A 411 -1.37 -10.29 -8.03
CA ILE A 411 -2.25 -9.83 -9.11
C ILE A 411 -3.09 -8.67 -8.59
N GLU A 412 -3.08 -7.55 -9.30
CA GLU A 412 -3.92 -6.39 -8.99
C GLU A 412 -4.59 -5.86 -10.27
N ILE A 413 -5.89 -5.64 -10.24
CA ILE A 413 -6.65 -5.22 -11.42
C ILE A 413 -6.41 -3.74 -11.74
N ASN A 414 -6.19 -2.90 -10.73
CA ASN A 414 -5.92 -1.48 -10.89
C ASN A 414 -4.44 -1.23 -11.15
N GLU A 415 -4.12 -0.68 -12.32
CA GLU A 415 -2.74 -0.44 -12.72
C GLU A 415 -1.98 0.47 -11.75
N GLN A 416 -2.61 1.52 -11.22
CA GLN A 416 -1.96 2.45 -10.28
C GLN A 416 -1.63 1.80 -8.94
N ILE A 417 -2.53 0.96 -8.44
CA ILE A 417 -2.32 0.22 -7.19
C ILE A 417 -1.28 -0.87 -7.39
N SER A 418 -1.29 -1.54 -8.55
CA SER A 418 -0.24 -2.50 -8.90
C SER A 418 1.15 -1.84 -8.96
N ARG A 419 1.24 -0.58 -9.42
CA ARG A 419 2.49 0.19 -9.41
C ARG A 419 2.92 0.54 -7.99
N ALA A 420 1.99 0.99 -7.16
CA ALA A 420 2.23 1.24 -5.75
C ALA A 420 2.74 -0.03 -5.03
N ALA A 421 2.16 -1.19 -5.33
CA ALA A 421 2.65 -2.48 -4.83
C ALA A 421 4.07 -2.79 -5.31
N LYS A 422 4.34 -2.69 -6.62
CA LYS A 422 5.70 -2.90 -7.16
C LYS A 422 6.72 -1.96 -6.52
N MET A 423 6.35 -0.70 -6.30
CA MET A 423 7.22 0.27 -5.66
C MET A 423 7.41 -0.01 -4.17
N ASN A 424 6.36 -0.46 -3.47
CA ASN A 424 6.46 -0.93 -2.10
C ASN A 424 7.47 -2.09 -2.00
N MET A 425 7.38 -3.04 -2.93
CA MET A 425 8.27 -4.19 -3.06
C MET A 425 9.73 -3.74 -3.38
N ILE A 426 9.94 -2.81 -4.34
CA ILE A 426 11.26 -2.20 -4.65
C ILE A 426 11.90 -1.53 -3.45
N ILE A 427 11.12 -0.75 -2.69
CA ILE A 427 11.59 -0.01 -1.52
C ILE A 427 12.08 -0.98 -0.45
N HIS A 428 11.42 -2.13 -0.30
CA HIS A 428 11.83 -3.21 0.59
C HIS A 428 12.93 -4.11 0.01
N ASP A 429 13.62 -3.70 -1.06
CA ASP A 429 14.74 -4.44 -1.68
C ASP A 429 14.44 -5.89 -2.07
N ASP A 430 13.18 -6.17 -2.38
CA ASP A 430 12.66 -7.53 -2.55
C ASP A 430 12.68 -8.00 -4.01
N GLY A 431 12.70 -7.07 -4.97
CA GLY A 431 12.44 -7.38 -6.37
C GLY A 431 10.94 -7.50 -6.66
N HIS A 432 10.39 -6.53 -7.40
CA HIS A 432 8.97 -6.43 -7.79
C HIS A 432 8.54 -7.43 -8.88
N THR A 433 9.39 -8.40 -9.22
CA THR A 433 9.44 -9.15 -10.49
C THR A 433 8.14 -9.89 -10.85
N ASN A 434 7.28 -10.14 -9.88
CA ASN A 434 6.13 -11.03 -10.03
C ASN A 434 4.79 -10.39 -9.62
N VAL A 435 4.72 -9.06 -9.47
CA VAL A 435 3.44 -8.34 -9.34
C VAL A 435 2.95 -7.91 -10.71
N ILE A 436 1.73 -8.28 -11.08
CA ILE A 436 1.14 -7.97 -12.39
C ILE A 436 -0.13 -7.14 -12.30
N SER A 437 -0.37 -6.33 -13.33
CA SER A 437 -1.64 -5.63 -13.50
C SER A 437 -2.58 -6.40 -14.42
N ALA A 438 -3.55 -7.12 -13.85
CA ALA A 438 -4.50 -7.92 -14.60
C ALA A 438 -5.77 -8.24 -13.79
N ASP A 439 -6.85 -8.64 -14.48
CA ASP A 439 -8.03 -9.21 -13.84
C ASP A 439 -7.68 -10.61 -13.29
N GLY A 440 -7.69 -10.75 -11.95
CA GLY A 440 -7.28 -11.98 -11.24
C GLY A 440 -8.13 -13.21 -11.55
N LEU A 441 -9.33 -13.03 -12.11
CA LEU A 441 -10.21 -14.12 -12.54
C LEU A 441 -9.90 -14.64 -13.95
N LEU A 442 -8.92 -14.06 -14.65
CA LEU A 442 -8.45 -14.57 -15.93
C LEU A 442 -7.74 -15.92 -15.78
N LYS A 443 -7.83 -16.75 -16.82
CA LYS A 443 -7.09 -18.01 -16.89
C LYS A 443 -5.58 -17.77 -16.87
N ASP A 444 -4.84 -18.72 -16.30
CA ASP A 444 -3.38 -18.68 -16.23
C ASP A 444 -2.72 -18.43 -17.59
N THR A 445 -3.16 -19.12 -18.66
CA THR A 445 -2.65 -18.88 -20.02
C THR A 445 -2.85 -17.44 -20.48
N LYS A 446 -3.99 -16.83 -20.15
CA LYS A 446 -4.29 -15.45 -20.53
C LYS A 446 -3.47 -14.45 -19.74
N LEU A 447 -3.25 -14.70 -18.45
CA LEU A 447 -2.37 -13.90 -17.61
C LEU A 447 -0.94 -13.94 -18.16
N GLN A 448 -0.44 -15.12 -18.51
CA GLN A 448 0.90 -15.29 -19.11
C GLN A 448 1.03 -14.58 -20.47
N GLU A 449 0.01 -14.62 -21.32
CA GLU A 449 -0.01 -13.90 -22.59
C GLU A 449 0.04 -12.38 -22.41
N LEU A 450 -0.74 -11.84 -21.47
CA LEU A 450 -0.88 -10.39 -21.26
C LEU A 450 0.34 -9.77 -20.57
N THR A 451 0.97 -10.53 -19.67
CA THR A 451 2.04 -10.03 -18.79
C THR A 451 3.41 -10.53 -19.18
N THR A 452 3.51 -11.55 -20.04
CA THR A 452 4.73 -12.30 -20.35
C THR A 452 5.35 -13.05 -19.16
N ASN A 453 4.79 -12.92 -17.96
CA ASN A 453 5.22 -13.64 -16.77
C ASN A 453 4.66 -15.07 -16.77
N LYS A 454 5.52 -16.04 -17.08
CA LYS A 454 5.20 -17.49 -17.07
C LYS A 454 5.06 -18.08 -15.66
N GLY A 455 5.22 -17.23 -14.64
CA GLY A 455 5.01 -17.47 -13.22
C GLY A 455 3.64 -18.01 -12.88
N PHE A 456 2.63 -17.31 -13.37
CA PHE A 456 1.22 -17.55 -13.08
C PHE A 456 0.71 -18.79 -13.80
N LYS A 457 0.81 -19.94 -13.12
CA LYS A 457 0.39 -21.25 -13.64
C LYS A 457 -0.49 -21.95 -12.61
N TYR A 458 -1.53 -22.63 -13.06
CA TYR A 458 -2.36 -23.46 -12.19
C TYR A 458 -1.56 -24.62 -11.56
N GLY A 459 -1.93 -24.99 -10.32
CA GLY A 459 -1.32 -26.06 -9.56
C GLY A 459 0.13 -25.81 -9.12
N ARG A 460 0.52 -24.54 -8.94
CA ARG A 460 1.92 -24.16 -8.68
C ARG A 460 2.18 -23.61 -7.28
N PHE A 461 1.20 -22.96 -6.67
CA PHE A 461 1.43 -22.18 -5.45
C PHE A 461 1.15 -23.01 -4.20
N ASP A 462 2.03 -22.90 -3.20
CA ASP A 462 1.93 -23.62 -1.93
C ASP A 462 0.99 -22.88 -0.96
N PHE A 463 1.04 -21.55 -1.00
CA PHE A 463 0.22 -20.67 -0.15
C PHE A 463 -0.47 -19.61 -0.99
N ILE A 464 -1.76 -19.42 -0.76
CA ILE A 464 -2.50 -18.25 -1.23
C ILE A 464 -3.04 -17.48 -0.04
N LEU A 465 -2.68 -16.20 0.03
CA LEU A 465 -3.10 -15.25 1.05
C LEU A 465 -3.81 -14.11 0.35
N THR A 466 -5.11 -13.91 0.61
CA THR A 466 -5.85 -12.94 -0.21
C THR A 466 -7.08 -12.37 0.47
N ASN A 467 -7.40 -11.13 0.11
CA ASN A 467 -8.64 -10.44 0.47
C ASN A 467 -9.32 -9.94 -0.82
N PRO A 468 -10.15 -10.79 -1.49
CA PRO A 468 -10.80 -10.43 -2.74
C PRO A 468 -11.83 -9.30 -2.55
N PRO A 469 -12.15 -8.53 -3.61
CA PRO A 469 -13.13 -7.45 -3.52
C PRO A 469 -14.54 -7.97 -3.17
N PHE A 470 -15.20 -7.31 -2.23
CA PHE A 470 -16.55 -7.68 -1.76
C PHE A 470 -17.68 -7.01 -2.54
N GLY A 471 -18.82 -7.70 -2.66
CA GLY A 471 -20.10 -7.09 -3.05
C GLY A 471 -20.22 -6.70 -4.52
N SER A 472 -19.17 -6.93 -5.32
CA SER A 472 -19.20 -6.77 -6.78
C SER A 472 -19.63 -8.09 -7.43
N ALA A 473 -20.38 -8.03 -8.52
CA ALA A 473 -20.82 -9.21 -9.25
C ALA A 473 -20.32 -9.19 -10.69
N VAL A 474 -19.83 -10.34 -11.16
CA VAL A 474 -19.42 -10.57 -12.54
C VAL A 474 -20.65 -11.01 -13.33
N LYS A 475 -20.97 -10.29 -14.41
CA LYS A 475 -22.06 -10.66 -15.32
C LYS A 475 -21.54 -11.39 -16.55
N LEU A 476 -22.25 -12.43 -16.98
CA LEU A 476 -21.90 -13.21 -18.17
C LEU A 476 -21.82 -12.33 -19.43
N THR A 477 -22.68 -11.30 -19.52
CA THR A 477 -22.71 -10.35 -20.64
C THR A 477 -21.46 -9.46 -20.72
N GLU A 478 -20.77 -9.26 -19.60
CA GLU A 478 -19.58 -8.41 -19.49
C GLU A 478 -18.30 -9.24 -19.58
N LYS A 479 -18.32 -10.44 -19.00
CA LYS A 479 -17.16 -11.34 -18.91
C LYS A 479 -17.56 -12.76 -19.29
N ALA A 480 -17.25 -13.13 -20.53
CA ALA A 480 -17.56 -14.46 -21.06
C ALA A 480 -16.92 -15.59 -20.27
N TYR A 481 -15.77 -15.35 -19.62
CA TYR A 481 -15.06 -16.38 -18.83
C TYR A 481 -15.89 -16.97 -17.69
N LEU A 482 -16.99 -16.33 -17.28
CA LEU A 482 -17.89 -16.86 -16.25
C LEU A 482 -18.41 -18.27 -16.60
N ASP A 483 -18.60 -18.57 -17.90
CA ASP A 483 -19.03 -19.91 -18.33
C ASP A 483 -18.01 -21.02 -18.05
N THR A 484 -16.74 -20.64 -17.86
CA THR A 484 -15.64 -21.56 -17.59
C THR A 484 -15.49 -21.91 -16.11
N TYR A 485 -16.19 -21.19 -15.23
CA TYR A 485 -16.18 -21.44 -13.79
C TYR A 485 -17.32 -22.38 -13.40
N THR A 486 -17.04 -23.31 -12.50
CA THR A 486 -18.01 -24.20 -11.85
C THR A 486 -19.05 -23.38 -11.10
N PHE A 487 -18.62 -22.37 -10.34
CA PHE A 487 -19.54 -21.45 -9.67
C PHE A 487 -20.27 -20.49 -10.63
N GLY A 488 -19.84 -20.39 -11.89
CA GLY A 488 -20.58 -19.69 -12.94
C GLY A 488 -21.76 -20.51 -13.50
N GLN A 489 -21.86 -21.79 -13.12
CA GLN A 489 -22.91 -22.69 -13.54
C GLN A 489 -23.96 -22.85 -12.42
N ARG A 490 -25.22 -23.05 -12.80
CA ARG A 490 -26.29 -23.41 -11.85
C ARG A 490 -26.18 -24.89 -11.58
N ASP A 491 -25.89 -25.20 -10.33
CA ASP A 491 -25.91 -26.57 -9.85
C ASP A 491 -27.33 -27.14 -9.95
N THR A 492 -27.43 -28.37 -10.44
CA THR A 492 -28.69 -29.09 -10.50
C THR A 492 -28.81 -29.92 -9.24
N SER A 493 -29.82 -29.62 -8.41
CA SER A 493 -30.10 -30.42 -7.21
C SER A 493 -30.21 -31.90 -7.58
N TRP A 494 -29.63 -32.78 -6.75
CA TRP A 494 -29.75 -34.23 -6.88
C TRP A 494 -31.21 -34.73 -6.75
N LEU A 495 -32.13 -33.86 -6.33
CA LEU A 495 -33.57 -34.07 -6.27
C LEU A 495 -34.30 -33.57 -7.54
N ASP A 496 -33.58 -32.99 -8.52
CA ASP A 496 -34.17 -32.58 -9.80
C ASP A 496 -34.32 -33.75 -10.77
N LEU A 497 -35.52 -34.32 -10.81
CA LEU A 497 -35.87 -35.42 -11.71
C LEU A 497 -36.07 -34.99 -13.17
N LYS A 498 -36.18 -33.68 -13.46
CA LYS A 498 -36.47 -33.17 -14.81
C LYS A 498 -35.22 -33.05 -15.67
N ASN A 499 -34.05 -33.37 -15.12
CA ASN A 499 -32.74 -33.34 -15.78
C ASN A 499 -32.57 -32.04 -16.57
N SER A 500 -32.84 -30.92 -15.91
CA SER A 500 -33.06 -29.58 -16.49
C SER A 500 -31.84 -28.99 -17.23
N GLY A 501 -30.74 -29.74 -17.29
CA GLY A 501 -29.44 -29.35 -17.80
C GLY A 501 -28.74 -28.36 -16.88
N VAL A 502 -27.40 -28.40 -16.88
CA VAL A 502 -26.60 -27.34 -16.27
C VAL A 502 -26.82 -26.06 -17.08
N LYS A 503 -27.32 -25.01 -16.42
CA LYS A 503 -27.53 -23.69 -17.03
C LYS A 503 -26.51 -22.71 -16.48
N ASN A 504 -25.97 -21.83 -17.31
CA ASN A 504 -25.10 -20.77 -16.81
C ASN A 504 -25.89 -19.79 -15.93
N ARG A 505 -25.23 -19.26 -14.90
CA ARG A 505 -25.72 -18.12 -14.13
C ARG A 505 -25.48 -16.85 -14.94
N ASP A 506 -26.44 -15.93 -14.88
CA ASP A 506 -26.30 -14.62 -15.53
C ASP A 506 -25.31 -13.71 -14.76
N THR A 507 -25.18 -13.95 -13.45
CA THR A 507 -24.37 -13.15 -12.52
C THR A 507 -23.83 -14.03 -11.39
N GLN A 508 -22.64 -13.72 -10.90
CA GLN A 508 -22.04 -14.36 -9.73
C GLN A 508 -21.21 -13.36 -8.92
N SER A 509 -21.21 -13.49 -7.59
CA SER A 509 -20.39 -12.67 -6.71
C SER A 509 -18.89 -12.91 -6.95
N THR A 510 -18.11 -11.83 -6.92
CA THR A 510 -16.68 -11.86 -7.24
C THR A 510 -15.90 -12.70 -6.22
N GLU A 511 -16.19 -12.53 -4.94
CA GLU A 511 -15.58 -13.29 -3.84
C GLU A 511 -15.80 -14.81 -3.97
N VAL A 512 -16.93 -15.25 -4.54
CA VAL A 512 -17.21 -16.68 -4.77
C VAL A 512 -16.34 -17.22 -5.90
N LEU A 513 -16.14 -16.46 -6.97
CA LEU A 513 -15.27 -16.86 -8.08
C LEU A 513 -13.80 -16.93 -7.66
N PHE A 514 -13.35 -16.05 -6.76
CA PHE A 514 -11.99 -16.08 -6.23
C PHE A 514 -11.69 -17.36 -5.43
N ILE A 515 -12.68 -17.96 -4.73
CA ILE A 515 -12.49 -19.26 -4.04
C ILE A 515 -12.11 -20.36 -5.04
N GLU A 516 -12.80 -20.42 -6.18
CA GLU A 516 -12.49 -21.36 -7.27
C GLU A 516 -11.18 -21.00 -7.99
N GLN A 517 -10.90 -19.72 -8.19
CA GLN A 517 -9.66 -19.31 -8.82
C GLN A 517 -8.43 -19.65 -7.97
N CYS A 518 -8.51 -19.43 -6.65
CA CYS A 518 -7.48 -19.85 -5.70
C CYS A 518 -7.30 -21.37 -5.74
N HIS A 519 -8.40 -22.14 -5.83
CA HIS A 519 -8.34 -23.59 -6.00
C HIS A 519 -7.52 -23.99 -7.23
N HIS A 520 -7.70 -23.33 -8.37
CA HIS A 520 -6.93 -23.63 -9.58
C HIS A 520 -5.43 -23.34 -9.43
N PHE A 521 -5.05 -22.25 -8.77
CA PHE A 521 -3.64 -21.89 -8.59
C PHE A 521 -2.90 -22.75 -7.56
N LEU A 522 -3.60 -23.22 -6.52
CA LEU A 522 -3.00 -24.01 -5.44
C LEU A 522 -2.53 -25.38 -5.91
N THR A 523 -1.35 -25.78 -5.42
CA THR A 523 -0.91 -27.17 -5.45
C THR A 523 -1.75 -28.05 -4.52
N ALA A 524 -1.75 -29.36 -4.74
CA ALA A 524 -2.40 -30.30 -3.82
C ALA A 524 -1.69 -30.25 -2.44
N GLY A 525 -2.46 -30.13 -1.36
CA GLY A 525 -1.94 -29.97 -0.01
C GLY A 525 -1.55 -28.53 0.37
N GLY A 526 -1.60 -27.58 -0.57
CA GLY A 526 -1.35 -26.16 -0.32
C GLY A 526 -2.44 -25.49 0.51
N TYR A 527 -2.12 -24.35 1.10
CA TYR A 527 -2.98 -23.60 2.01
C TYR A 527 -3.59 -22.36 1.34
N LEU A 528 -4.88 -22.14 1.58
CA LEU A 528 -5.58 -20.91 1.28
C LEU A 528 -6.00 -20.24 2.58
N ALA A 529 -5.57 -19.00 2.80
CA ALA A 529 -6.17 -18.11 3.78
C ALA A 529 -6.86 -16.96 3.04
N ILE A 530 -8.19 -16.93 3.14
CA ILE A 530 -9.03 -16.00 2.39
C ILE A 530 -9.96 -15.25 3.32
N VAL A 531 -10.01 -13.92 3.18
CA VAL A 531 -10.98 -13.09 3.88
C VAL A 531 -12.29 -13.10 3.08
N LEU A 532 -13.39 -13.49 3.73
CA LEU A 532 -14.72 -13.57 3.10
C LEU A 532 -15.77 -12.87 3.96
N PRO A 533 -16.82 -12.29 3.35
CA PRO A 533 -17.96 -11.80 4.11
C PRO A 533 -18.72 -12.99 4.73
N ASP A 534 -19.21 -12.82 5.96
CA ASP A 534 -19.92 -13.88 6.72
C ASP A 534 -21.09 -14.48 5.92
N GLY A 535 -21.72 -13.69 5.05
CA GLY A 535 -22.80 -14.15 4.17
C GLY A 535 -22.45 -15.38 3.32
N VAL A 536 -21.19 -15.56 2.91
CA VAL A 536 -20.76 -16.79 2.20
C VAL A 536 -20.88 -18.02 3.09
N LEU A 537 -20.61 -17.85 4.39
CA LEU A 537 -20.63 -18.92 5.39
C LEU A 537 -22.04 -19.16 5.95
N THR A 538 -22.92 -18.14 5.97
CA THR A 538 -24.22 -18.22 6.66
C THR A 538 -25.43 -18.30 5.74
N ASN A 539 -25.39 -17.71 4.53
CA ASN A 539 -26.60 -17.61 3.69
C ASN A 539 -26.97 -18.97 3.09
N SER A 540 -28.24 -19.36 3.20
CA SER A 540 -28.76 -20.61 2.64
C SER A 540 -28.64 -20.67 1.11
N SER A 541 -28.80 -19.53 0.43
CA SER A 541 -28.65 -19.41 -1.03
C SER A 541 -27.23 -19.73 -1.54
N LEU A 542 -26.22 -19.72 -0.65
CA LEU A 542 -24.82 -20.03 -0.94
C LEU A 542 -24.39 -21.41 -0.41
N GLN A 543 -25.34 -22.30 -0.05
CA GLN A 543 -25.02 -23.66 0.40
C GLN A 543 -24.15 -24.42 -0.61
N TYR A 544 -24.43 -24.29 -1.90
CA TYR A 544 -23.64 -24.90 -2.97
C TYR A 544 -22.15 -24.49 -2.95
N VAL A 545 -21.83 -23.27 -2.47
CA VAL A 545 -20.44 -22.81 -2.32
C VAL A 545 -19.76 -23.58 -1.20
N ARG A 546 -20.44 -23.72 -0.05
CA ARG A 546 -19.92 -24.46 1.11
C ARG A 546 -19.75 -25.94 0.82
N ASP A 547 -20.72 -26.55 0.14
CA ASP A 547 -20.65 -27.95 -0.28
C ASP A 547 -19.44 -28.18 -1.19
N GLN A 548 -19.18 -27.26 -2.12
CA GLN A 548 -18.05 -27.34 -3.03
C GLN A 548 -16.70 -27.06 -2.33
N ILE A 549 -16.66 -26.16 -1.35
CA ILE A 549 -15.48 -25.95 -0.49
C ILE A 549 -15.12 -27.24 0.22
N GLU A 550 -16.10 -27.95 0.79
CA GLU A 550 -15.88 -29.22 1.48
C GLU A 550 -15.40 -30.34 0.54
N ASP A 551 -15.79 -30.30 -0.75
CA ASP A 551 -15.28 -31.23 -1.77
C ASP A 551 -13.82 -30.94 -2.16
N TRP A 552 -13.44 -29.66 -2.22
CA TRP A 552 -12.13 -29.22 -2.68
C TRP A 552 -11.08 -29.13 -1.57
N TYR A 553 -11.52 -28.89 -0.34
CA TYR A 553 -10.63 -28.51 0.75
C TYR A 553 -10.96 -29.23 2.06
N ARG A 554 -9.90 -29.47 2.84
CA ARG A 554 -10.01 -29.59 4.29
C ARG A 554 -10.23 -28.20 4.87
N ILE A 555 -11.30 -28.01 5.63
CA ILE A 555 -11.50 -26.79 6.41
C ILE A 555 -10.58 -26.87 7.63
N VAL A 556 -9.59 -25.98 7.70
CA VAL A 556 -8.63 -25.95 8.80
C VAL A 556 -9.16 -25.08 9.93
N ALA A 557 -9.58 -23.86 9.61
CA ALA A 557 -10.09 -22.94 10.60
C ALA A 557 -11.06 -21.92 10.03
N VAL A 558 -11.99 -21.46 10.89
CA VAL A 558 -12.83 -20.29 10.64
C VAL A 558 -12.65 -19.32 11.80
N VAL A 559 -12.13 -18.12 11.50
CA VAL A 559 -11.87 -17.09 12.50
C VAL A 559 -12.75 -15.88 12.18
N SER A 560 -13.78 -15.66 13.00
CA SER A 560 -14.70 -14.53 12.84
C SER A 560 -14.04 -13.25 13.35
N LEU A 561 -14.06 -12.20 12.53
CA LEU A 561 -13.52 -10.89 12.88
C LEU A 561 -14.64 -9.97 13.41
N PRO A 562 -14.30 -8.94 14.20
CA PRO A 562 -15.30 -7.99 14.67
C PRO A 562 -15.86 -7.20 13.47
N GLN A 563 -17.12 -6.76 13.55
CA GLN A 563 -17.74 -5.97 12.48
C GLN A 563 -16.97 -4.67 12.19
N THR A 564 -16.28 -4.14 13.20
CA THR A 564 -15.45 -2.94 13.12
C THR A 564 -14.13 -3.16 12.40
N ALA A 565 -13.75 -4.42 12.11
CA ALA A 565 -12.44 -4.79 11.58
C ALA A 565 -12.06 -4.03 10.32
N PHE A 566 -13.02 -3.87 9.41
CA PHE A 566 -12.85 -3.12 8.17
C PHE A 566 -13.58 -1.77 8.20
N THR A 567 -14.18 -1.37 9.32
CA THR A 567 -14.94 -0.11 9.42
C THR A 567 -14.03 1.11 9.39
N ALA A 568 -12.85 1.05 10.04
CA ALA A 568 -11.82 2.08 9.93
C ALA A 568 -11.25 2.18 8.50
N THR A 569 -11.39 1.10 7.74
CA THR A 569 -11.13 1.03 6.30
C THR A 569 -12.47 1.03 5.54
N GLY A 570 -13.46 1.82 5.99
CA GLY A 570 -14.71 2.15 5.32
C GLY A 570 -15.65 1.05 4.83
N ALA A 571 -15.49 -0.21 5.26
CA ALA A 571 -16.41 -1.31 5.00
C ALA A 571 -17.01 -1.85 6.31
N GLY A 572 -18.34 -1.74 6.48
CA GLY A 572 -19.06 -2.20 7.68
C GLY A 572 -19.57 -3.65 7.62
N VAL A 573 -19.04 -4.45 6.69
CA VAL A 573 -19.45 -5.84 6.49
C VAL A 573 -18.70 -6.73 7.48
N LYS A 574 -19.44 -7.55 8.23
CA LYS A 574 -18.84 -8.57 9.09
C LYS A 574 -18.20 -9.65 8.22
N SER A 575 -16.95 -9.95 8.51
CA SER A 575 -16.12 -10.85 7.72
C SER A 575 -15.42 -11.86 8.60
N SER A 576 -15.00 -12.96 7.98
CA SER A 576 -14.25 -14.03 8.63
C SER A 576 -13.04 -14.39 7.77
N VAL A 577 -11.98 -14.86 8.42
CA VAL A 577 -10.83 -15.48 7.74
C VAL A 577 -11.07 -16.99 7.69
N LEU A 578 -11.04 -17.54 6.50
CA LEU A 578 -11.17 -18.98 6.26
C LEU A 578 -9.81 -19.55 5.89
N PHE A 579 -9.32 -20.51 6.68
CA PHE A 579 -8.11 -21.28 6.40
C PHE A 579 -8.50 -22.65 5.85
N LEU A 580 -8.03 -22.97 4.65
CA LEU A 580 -8.34 -24.18 3.91
C LEU A 580 -7.06 -24.87 3.46
N ARG A 581 -7.06 -26.20 3.38
CA ARG A 581 -5.98 -27.00 2.79
C ARG A 581 -6.51 -27.80 1.61
N LYS A 582 -5.95 -27.59 0.42
CA LYS A 582 -6.46 -28.19 -0.81
C LYS A 582 -6.28 -29.70 -0.79
N TYR A 583 -7.33 -30.45 -1.10
CA TYR A 583 -7.24 -31.89 -1.26
C TYR A 583 -6.51 -32.28 -2.54
N SER A 584 -5.93 -33.48 -2.53
CA SER A 584 -5.53 -34.14 -3.78
C SER A 584 -6.76 -34.40 -4.65
N GLU A 585 -6.57 -34.38 -5.97
CA GLU A 585 -7.64 -34.66 -6.92
C GLU A 585 -8.30 -36.03 -6.65
N THR A 586 -7.52 -37.03 -6.28
CA THR A 586 -8.01 -38.36 -5.88
C THR A 586 -8.91 -38.32 -4.66
N LYS A 587 -8.58 -37.53 -3.62
CA LYS A 587 -9.38 -37.41 -2.40
C LYS A 587 -10.68 -36.64 -2.67
N SER A 588 -10.61 -35.53 -3.42
CA SER A 588 -11.80 -34.78 -3.84
C SER A 588 -12.77 -35.64 -4.66
N GLN A 589 -12.25 -36.41 -5.63
CA GLN A 589 -13.09 -37.31 -6.43
C GLN A 589 -13.72 -38.42 -5.57
N ALA A 590 -12.96 -39.01 -4.64
CA ALA A 590 -13.48 -40.03 -3.73
C ALA A 590 -14.62 -39.49 -2.85
N LEU A 591 -14.45 -38.31 -2.25
CA LEU A 591 -15.49 -37.64 -1.45
C LEU A 591 -16.74 -37.36 -2.28
N LYS A 592 -16.57 -36.84 -3.49
CA LYS A 592 -17.70 -36.55 -4.41
C LYS A 592 -18.46 -37.82 -4.78
N LEU A 593 -17.76 -38.91 -5.08
CA LEU A 593 -18.37 -40.21 -5.38
C LEU A 593 -19.12 -40.79 -4.17
N GLN A 594 -18.58 -40.66 -2.96
CA GLN A 594 -19.26 -41.07 -1.73
C GLN A 594 -20.56 -40.27 -1.52
N LYS A 595 -20.51 -38.93 -1.65
CA LYS A 595 -21.71 -38.07 -1.57
C LYS A 595 -22.77 -38.46 -2.59
N LEU A 596 -22.37 -38.67 -3.85
CA LEU A 596 -23.27 -39.11 -4.93
C LEU A 596 -23.89 -40.49 -4.65
N SER A 597 -23.11 -41.41 -4.07
CA SER A 597 -23.59 -42.73 -3.66
C SER A 597 -24.66 -42.63 -2.56
N LEU A 598 -24.45 -41.78 -1.54
CA LEU A 598 -25.41 -41.53 -0.47
C LEU A 598 -26.72 -40.95 -1.00
N GLN A 599 -26.63 -39.95 -1.87
CA GLN A 599 -27.77 -39.34 -2.54
C GLN A 599 -28.57 -40.38 -3.34
N SER A 600 -27.87 -41.19 -4.13
CA SER A 600 -28.49 -42.25 -4.94
C SER A 600 -29.18 -43.31 -4.08
N ALA A 601 -28.56 -43.70 -2.96
CA ALA A 601 -29.16 -44.64 -2.00
C ALA A 601 -30.43 -44.06 -1.37
N LEU A 602 -30.42 -42.79 -0.95
CA LEU A 602 -31.59 -42.13 -0.36
C LEU A 602 -32.75 -41.99 -1.35
N LEU A 603 -32.46 -41.66 -2.61
CA LEU A 603 -33.49 -41.64 -3.66
C LEU A 603 -34.18 -42.99 -3.82
N ALA A 604 -33.39 -44.07 -3.79
CA ALA A 604 -33.88 -45.44 -3.94
C ALA A 604 -34.67 -45.91 -2.70
N GLU A 605 -34.14 -45.72 -1.50
CA GLU A 605 -34.76 -46.11 -0.22
C GLU A 605 -36.13 -45.45 -0.02
N ASN A 606 -36.27 -44.19 -0.44
CA ASN A 606 -37.51 -43.41 -0.26
C ASN A 606 -38.43 -43.47 -1.49
N ASN A 607 -38.11 -44.28 -2.52
CA ASN A 607 -38.88 -44.36 -3.76
C ASN A 607 -39.22 -42.97 -4.36
N TYR A 608 -38.32 -41.99 -4.22
CA TYR A 608 -38.62 -40.58 -4.47
C TYR A 608 -39.18 -40.31 -5.87
N GLN A 609 -38.61 -40.97 -6.88
CA GLN A 609 -39.08 -40.88 -8.27
C GLN A 609 -40.54 -41.30 -8.43
N ASN A 610 -40.95 -42.36 -7.73
CA ASN A 610 -42.33 -42.86 -7.78
C ASN A 610 -43.27 -41.89 -7.06
N GLU A 611 -42.90 -41.43 -5.86
CA GLU A 611 -43.72 -40.46 -5.09
C GLU A 611 -43.95 -39.16 -5.87
N VAL A 612 -42.90 -38.55 -6.41
CA VAL A 612 -43.03 -37.35 -7.24
C VAL A 612 -43.87 -37.61 -8.49
N SER A 613 -43.72 -38.78 -9.13
CA SER A 613 -44.56 -39.15 -10.29
C SER A 613 -46.04 -39.29 -9.92
N LEU A 614 -46.35 -39.85 -8.75
CA LEU A 614 -47.72 -39.96 -8.24
C LEU A 614 -48.32 -38.59 -7.98
N ILE A 615 -47.57 -37.69 -7.34
CA ILE A 615 -47.99 -36.31 -7.07
C ILE A 615 -48.23 -35.54 -8.37
N GLU A 616 -47.31 -35.60 -9.34
CA GLU A 616 -47.47 -34.92 -10.64
C GLU A 616 -48.66 -35.49 -11.45
N LYS A 617 -48.90 -36.81 -11.40
CA LYS A 617 -50.09 -37.44 -12.00
C LYS A 617 -51.38 -36.99 -11.32
N ALA A 618 -51.39 -36.93 -9.99
CA ALA A 618 -52.53 -36.44 -9.21
C ALA A 618 -52.82 -34.97 -9.53
N LYS A 619 -51.79 -34.12 -9.54
CA LYS A 619 -51.86 -32.72 -9.96
C LYS A 619 -52.48 -32.58 -11.34
N LYS A 620 -51.98 -33.32 -12.33
CA LYS A 620 -52.54 -33.28 -13.70
C LYS A 620 -54.02 -33.64 -13.72
N LYS A 621 -54.42 -34.72 -13.02
CA LYS A 621 -55.82 -35.14 -12.95
C LYS A 621 -56.72 -34.08 -12.30
N VAL A 622 -56.29 -33.50 -11.18
CA VAL A 622 -57.03 -32.45 -10.46
C VAL A 622 -57.19 -31.20 -11.34
N LEU A 623 -56.13 -30.76 -12.00
CA LEU A 623 -56.17 -29.58 -12.88
C LEU A 623 -57.01 -29.80 -14.15
N ASP A 624 -56.95 -31.00 -14.73
CA ASP A 624 -57.72 -31.36 -15.93
C ASP A 624 -59.22 -31.44 -15.64
N GLN A 625 -59.59 -31.97 -14.47
CA GLN A 625 -60.99 -32.18 -14.05
C GLN A 625 -61.55 -31.02 -13.21
N ALA A 626 -60.75 -30.01 -12.88
CA ALA A 626 -61.06 -28.96 -11.90
C ALA A 626 -61.62 -29.52 -10.58
N THR A 627 -61.11 -30.68 -10.13
CA THR A 627 -61.65 -31.38 -8.96
C THR A 627 -61.52 -30.53 -7.70
N GLY A 628 -62.65 -30.20 -7.07
CA GLY A 628 -62.69 -29.34 -5.88
C GLY A 628 -62.80 -27.84 -6.18
N ALA A 629 -62.93 -27.42 -7.44
CA ALA A 629 -63.32 -26.06 -7.79
C ALA A 629 -64.83 -25.88 -7.69
N ILE A 630 -65.29 -24.72 -7.23
CA ILE A 630 -66.72 -24.35 -7.19
C ILE A 630 -66.99 -23.42 -8.38
N TYR A 631 -67.80 -23.86 -9.34
CA TYR A 631 -68.20 -23.06 -10.50
C TYR A 631 -69.57 -23.49 -11.03
N GLU A 632 -70.23 -22.59 -11.76
CA GLU A 632 -71.51 -22.84 -12.45
C GLU A 632 -71.29 -23.01 -13.96
N GLY A 633 -72.05 -23.89 -14.61
CA GLY A 633 -71.96 -24.15 -16.05
C GLY A 633 -71.00 -25.28 -16.44
N GLU A 634 -70.61 -25.33 -17.72
CA GLU A 634 -69.69 -26.36 -18.21
C GLU A 634 -68.23 -26.08 -17.82
N LEU A 635 -67.46 -27.15 -17.56
CA LEU A 635 -66.02 -27.08 -17.25
C LEU A 635 -65.22 -26.35 -18.35
N SER A 636 -65.64 -26.51 -19.60
CA SER A 636 -65.03 -25.88 -20.78
C SER A 636 -65.09 -24.34 -20.70
N ASP A 637 -66.15 -23.80 -20.11
CA ASP A 637 -66.33 -22.36 -19.93
C ASP A 637 -65.66 -21.86 -18.66
N PHE A 638 -65.71 -22.63 -17.57
CA PHE A 638 -64.96 -22.32 -16.35
C PHE A 638 -63.45 -22.16 -16.62
N LYS A 639 -62.86 -23.05 -17.44
CA LYS A 639 -61.43 -22.98 -17.81
C LYS A 639 -61.01 -21.67 -18.50
N LYS A 640 -61.94 -20.91 -19.06
CA LYS A 640 -61.68 -19.61 -19.72
C LYS A 640 -61.77 -18.44 -18.74
N THR A 641 -62.27 -18.66 -17.53
CA THR A 641 -62.49 -17.61 -16.53
C THR A 641 -61.20 -17.22 -15.81
N GLU A 642 -61.18 -16.00 -15.27
CA GLU A 642 -60.09 -15.54 -14.41
C GLU A 642 -60.08 -16.33 -13.07
N ALA A 643 -61.26 -16.74 -12.59
CA ALA A 643 -61.40 -17.57 -11.40
C ALA A 643 -60.68 -18.93 -11.55
N TYR A 644 -60.74 -19.57 -12.73
CA TYR A 644 -59.97 -20.79 -12.98
C TYR A 644 -58.47 -20.55 -12.99
N LYS A 645 -58.00 -19.41 -13.53
CA LYS A 645 -56.56 -19.10 -13.51
C LYS A 645 -56.03 -18.95 -12.08
N ILE A 646 -56.79 -18.27 -11.22
CA ILE A 646 -56.46 -18.12 -9.80
C ILE A 646 -56.46 -19.49 -9.12
N TRP A 647 -57.55 -20.25 -9.22
CA TRP A 647 -57.67 -21.60 -8.64
C TRP A 647 -56.58 -22.55 -9.13
N ARG A 648 -56.27 -22.54 -10.44
CA ARG A 648 -55.22 -23.37 -11.04
C ARG A 648 -53.85 -23.02 -10.48
N THR A 649 -53.59 -21.73 -10.25
CA THR A 649 -52.34 -21.25 -9.66
C THR A 649 -52.24 -21.72 -8.22
N GLU A 650 -53.27 -21.50 -7.40
CA GLU A 650 -53.34 -21.95 -6.00
C GLU A 650 -53.15 -23.46 -5.87
N LYS A 651 -53.89 -24.26 -6.64
CA LYS A 651 -53.72 -25.73 -6.62
C LYS A 651 -52.37 -26.17 -7.14
N SER A 652 -51.78 -25.47 -8.10
CA SER A 652 -50.42 -25.78 -8.56
C SER A 652 -49.39 -25.51 -7.48
N VAL A 653 -49.58 -24.48 -6.65
CA VAL A 653 -48.72 -24.17 -5.49
C VAL A 653 -48.83 -25.28 -4.45
N GLU A 654 -50.04 -25.73 -4.08
CA GLU A 654 -50.24 -26.81 -3.09
C GLU A 654 -49.51 -28.11 -3.45
N PHE A 655 -49.61 -28.57 -4.71
CA PHE A 655 -48.87 -29.76 -5.16
C PHE A 655 -47.36 -29.52 -5.27
N THR A 656 -46.94 -28.28 -5.51
CA THR A 656 -45.51 -27.94 -5.50
C THR A 656 -44.97 -28.00 -4.06
N GLU A 657 -45.77 -27.57 -3.08
CA GLU A 657 -45.43 -27.64 -1.67
C GLU A 657 -45.25 -29.08 -1.18
N GLN A 658 -46.14 -30.00 -1.56
CA GLN A 658 -45.96 -31.43 -1.25
C GLN A 658 -44.63 -32.00 -1.78
N ILE A 659 -44.20 -31.56 -2.97
CA ILE A 659 -42.91 -31.97 -3.53
C ILE A 659 -41.76 -31.31 -2.75
N ASN A 660 -41.92 -30.06 -2.31
CA ASN A 660 -40.91 -29.36 -1.49
C ASN A 660 -40.75 -30.03 -0.12
N GLU A 661 -41.83 -30.40 0.56
CA GLU A 661 -41.79 -31.13 1.84
C GLU A 661 -41.01 -32.46 1.71
N LEU A 662 -41.23 -33.21 0.62
CA LEU A 662 -40.46 -34.42 0.33
C LEU A 662 -38.97 -34.13 0.12
N LYS A 663 -38.65 -33.02 -0.57
CA LYS A 663 -37.26 -32.61 -0.79
C LYS A 663 -36.58 -32.23 0.51
N GLU A 664 -37.22 -31.40 1.34
CA GLU A 664 -36.69 -30.98 2.65
C GLU A 664 -36.44 -32.19 3.56
N SER A 665 -37.36 -33.15 3.59
CA SER A 665 -37.19 -34.40 4.34
C SER A 665 -35.96 -35.20 3.87
N LEU A 666 -35.77 -35.31 2.55
CA LEU A 666 -34.61 -36.01 1.97
C LEU A 666 -33.30 -35.26 2.18
N GLU A 667 -33.30 -33.93 2.12
CA GLU A 667 -32.14 -33.11 2.44
C GLU A 667 -31.73 -33.28 3.91
N ALA A 668 -32.69 -33.27 4.83
CA ALA A 668 -32.44 -33.54 6.24
C ALA A 668 -31.87 -34.96 6.47
N ALA A 669 -32.45 -35.97 5.81
CA ALA A 669 -31.94 -37.35 5.87
C ALA A 669 -30.53 -37.47 5.29
N TYR A 670 -30.25 -36.76 4.19
CA TYR A 670 -28.92 -36.69 3.59
C TYR A 670 -27.89 -36.08 4.54
N LEU A 671 -28.21 -34.98 5.21
CA LEU A 671 -27.31 -34.36 6.19
C LEU A 671 -26.96 -35.33 7.34
N LEU A 672 -27.94 -36.07 7.85
CA LEU A 672 -27.72 -37.07 8.90
C LEU A 672 -26.81 -38.22 8.43
N LYS A 673 -27.08 -38.80 7.25
CA LYS A 673 -26.23 -39.88 6.70
C LYS A 673 -24.82 -39.38 6.40
N LYS A 674 -24.71 -38.19 5.81
CA LYS A 674 -23.44 -37.52 5.52
C LYS A 674 -22.60 -37.38 6.78
N GLN A 675 -23.20 -36.94 7.89
CA GLN A 675 -22.51 -36.81 9.18
C GLN A 675 -22.05 -38.16 9.74
N SER A 676 -22.77 -39.26 9.51
CA SER A 676 -22.40 -40.58 10.01
C SER A 676 -21.40 -41.35 9.13
N GLU A 677 -21.41 -41.12 7.81
CA GLU A 677 -20.66 -41.92 6.84
C GLU A 677 -19.41 -41.21 6.30
N LEU A 678 -19.35 -39.88 6.31
CA LEU A 678 -18.12 -39.16 5.99
C LEU A 678 -17.20 -39.08 7.22
N ALA A 679 -15.89 -39.09 6.96
CA ALA A 679 -14.90 -38.95 8.01
C ALA A 679 -15.03 -37.57 8.68
N ASP A 680 -15.20 -37.58 9.99
CA ASP A 680 -15.18 -36.37 10.81
C ASP A 680 -13.73 -35.92 11.05
N TYR A 681 -13.53 -34.62 11.20
CA TYR A 681 -12.23 -34.04 11.49
C TYR A 681 -12.39 -32.74 12.29
N PRO A 682 -11.45 -32.43 13.20
CA PRO A 682 -11.53 -31.21 13.98
C PRO A 682 -11.35 -29.98 13.07
N ILE A 683 -12.11 -28.93 13.37
CA ILE A 683 -12.01 -27.61 12.75
C ILE A 683 -11.75 -26.59 13.85
N PHE A 684 -10.72 -25.76 13.70
CA PHE A 684 -10.44 -24.70 14.65
C PHE A 684 -11.40 -23.52 14.44
N MET A 685 -12.14 -23.15 15.48
CA MET A 685 -13.11 -22.07 15.44
C MET A 685 -12.75 -21.00 16.46
N ALA A 686 -12.67 -19.74 16.04
CA ALA A 686 -12.45 -18.62 16.93
C ALA A 686 -13.29 -17.41 16.56
N ILE A 687 -13.60 -16.57 17.55
CA ILE A 687 -14.24 -15.28 17.38
C ILE A 687 -13.33 -14.27 18.06
N ALA A 688 -12.81 -13.31 17.29
CA ALA A 688 -12.06 -12.19 17.82
C ALA A 688 -13.02 -11.00 17.99
N GLU A 689 -13.05 -10.42 19.19
CA GLU A 689 -13.81 -9.21 19.50
C GLU A 689 -12.93 -7.96 19.43
N ASP A 690 -11.67 -8.07 19.88
CA ASP A 690 -10.66 -7.02 19.80
C ASP A 690 -9.45 -7.49 18.99
N ILE A 691 -9.10 -6.73 17.96
CA ILE A 691 -8.03 -7.05 17.01
C ILE A 691 -6.91 -5.98 17.03
N GLY A 692 -6.78 -5.27 18.15
CA GLY A 692 -5.74 -4.25 18.35
C GLY A 692 -6.13 -2.85 17.90
N TYR A 693 -7.38 -2.63 17.48
CA TYR A 693 -7.90 -1.29 17.15
C TYR A 693 -9.43 -1.22 17.15
N ASP A 694 -9.95 -0.01 17.39
CA ASP A 694 -11.39 0.29 17.38
C ASP A 694 -11.95 0.66 15.99
N ALA A 695 -13.26 0.95 15.91
CA ALA A 695 -13.93 1.34 14.65
C ALA A 695 -13.35 2.60 13.98
N THR A 696 -12.63 3.44 14.72
CA THR A 696 -11.96 4.65 14.22
C THR A 696 -10.52 4.38 13.76
N GLY A 697 -10.02 3.17 13.99
CA GLY A 697 -8.64 2.76 13.72
C GLY A 697 -7.67 3.18 14.83
N LYS A 698 -8.17 3.61 15.99
CA LYS A 698 -7.33 3.92 17.15
C LYS A 698 -6.89 2.61 17.80
N GLN A 699 -5.59 2.49 18.10
CA GLN A 699 -5.04 1.30 18.75
C GLN A 699 -5.66 1.06 20.13
N THR A 700 -5.91 -0.22 20.42
CA THR A 700 -6.37 -0.73 21.72
C THR A 700 -5.22 -1.46 22.42
N ASP A 701 -5.32 -1.65 23.73
CA ASP A 701 -4.30 -2.34 24.53
C ASP A 701 -4.37 -3.88 24.41
N ASN A 702 -5.37 -4.41 23.70
CA ASN A 702 -5.63 -5.84 23.57
C ASN A 702 -5.71 -6.24 22.10
N ASN A 703 -5.16 -7.40 21.75
CA ASN A 703 -5.25 -7.98 20.40
C ASN A 703 -5.39 -9.49 20.52
N GLU A 704 -6.63 -9.98 20.41
CA GLU A 704 -6.95 -11.40 20.55
C GLU A 704 -6.38 -12.24 19.40
N LEU A 705 -6.11 -11.62 18.25
CA LEU A 705 -5.47 -12.31 17.11
C LEU A 705 -4.10 -12.87 17.46
N ASP A 706 -3.36 -12.26 18.40
CA ASP A 706 -2.05 -12.77 18.80
C ASP A 706 -2.17 -14.11 19.54
N ILE A 707 -3.19 -14.26 20.40
CA ILE A 707 -3.47 -15.51 21.13
C ILE A 707 -4.04 -16.55 20.16
N ILE A 708 -5.01 -16.15 19.33
CA ILE A 708 -5.62 -17.03 18.32
C ILE A 708 -4.55 -17.54 17.35
N SER A 709 -3.58 -16.70 16.98
CA SER A 709 -2.46 -17.07 16.10
C SER A 709 -1.66 -18.24 16.65
N GLN A 710 -1.27 -18.18 17.92
CA GLN A 710 -0.47 -19.21 18.59
C GLN A 710 -1.21 -20.55 18.65
N GLU A 711 -2.48 -20.51 19.06
CA GLU A 711 -3.31 -21.71 19.18
C GLU A 711 -3.62 -22.34 17.82
N LEU A 712 -3.87 -21.51 16.79
CA LEU A 712 -4.13 -22.00 15.44
C LEU A 712 -2.86 -22.57 14.79
N ALA A 713 -1.70 -21.94 14.98
CA ALA A 713 -0.42 -22.48 14.51
C ALA A 713 -0.13 -23.86 15.11
N ARG A 714 -0.36 -24.01 16.43
CA ARG A 714 -0.25 -25.30 17.13
C ARG A 714 -1.22 -26.33 16.55
N PHE A 715 -2.48 -25.96 16.34
CA PHE A 715 -3.48 -26.84 15.74
C PHE A 715 -3.09 -27.32 14.33
N ILE A 716 -2.55 -26.42 13.50
CA ILE A 716 -2.07 -26.78 12.16
C ILE A 716 -0.94 -27.82 12.22
N GLU A 717 0.00 -27.65 13.14
CA GLU A 717 1.13 -28.56 13.31
C GLU A 717 0.69 -29.92 13.85
N GLU A 718 -0.12 -29.94 14.92
CA GLU A 718 -0.52 -31.15 15.65
C GLU A 718 -1.61 -31.97 14.93
N GLU A 719 -2.61 -31.31 14.33
CA GLU A 719 -3.83 -31.98 13.85
C GLU A 719 -3.96 -31.98 12.32
N VAL A 720 -3.36 -31.01 11.61
CA VAL A 720 -3.50 -30.92 10.14
C VAL A 720 -2.32 -31.52 9.42
N ASN A 721 -1.09 -31.21 9.85
CA ASN A 721 0.11 -31.72 9.20
C ASN A 721 0.36 -33.20 9.52
N SER A 722 -0.06 -33.67 10.69
CA SER A 722 0.02 -35.08 11.10
C SER A 722 -0.87 -36.02 10.30
N GLU A 723 -1.98 -35.53 9.73
CA GLU A 723 -2.86 -36.29 8.82
C GLU A 723 -2.20 -36.64 7.48
N SER A 724 -1.00 -36.10 7.20
CA SER A 724 -0.28 -36.27 5.93
C SER A 724 0.60 -37.52 5.85
N VAL A 725 0.55 -38.43 6.83
CA VAL A 725 1.35 -39.69 6.89
C VAL A 725 0.54 -40.89 6.44
#